data_AF-A0A089Z0B1-F1
#
_entry.id   AF-A0A089Z0B1-F1
#
_cell.length_a   1.000
_cell.length_b   1.000
_cell.length_c   1.000
_cell.angle_alpha   90.00
_cell.angle_beta   90.00
_cell.angle_gamma   90.00
#
_symmetry.space_group_name_H-M   'P 1'
#
loop_
_entity.id
_entity.type
_entity.pdbx_description
1 polymer ?
#
loop_
_entity_poly.entity_id
_entity_poly.type
_entity_poly.pdbx_seq_one_letter_code
_entity_poly.pdbx_strand_id
1 'polypeptide(L)'
;MTLYWAGVPIKITVSADQASNPDIPITIVVPASIIADNPGSKLTVRYDVRDIVNNWSLYSLAVQVTVTRPGVFPPPLVDQAPNYILDVDVLNGEDVRIMVLVHPHFPIANTPLTVIWRGSPVIGPAMEVRLDTHTTNPYSPVTVLLPHRQAAALAGSTAQVLYEAYVDDSGNPGMELRQSDVLTLTVIGTPPRLAKPHVVGVSGTVLDPDKITGDYQEVIVPAYDFMDIGDEITVHWEGVTASGNTVYEAQQIFISQPSQIGKPHSVSFEKRLATLLREGNLEVSYSVKVNGQSYLSEPVLLQVGQTTVSTLTVIGSRSQTGPFYHANTCRLQAASPDPQATFEWHYQGFDESSTDAFFLDTYPELPLLVRSIKTGGAIETLTLRPVNATGNASFSAYRSGCIVKDEGTLFGWGAGAIAPPANLAGIRCVVANSQAYAGLHTDGSVTCWGNLHNGGSAPAGLRDVAQVAAASSAFAALHQNGSVTTWGNALHGGTVPPVIAPQLFDIVQIVGADSAFAALRNDGEVFCWGGDQWPYGMHVIAARGSERLSASNNAFAAVTSQSSVVAWGLESDGGRIPAELVSQLTGVISLASTSAAFAALTATGRVLVWGDTRFGGQLPAPVTNILYVTGSTTAFAAITLNNSVVAWGEPNEGGTPPPNLQAVSLTAGYGSFAACRPDGSVVSWGVTTGQYSANDARAVYAVGANFLVLTADRKVVSWGSDNLDLQSLAGQITQTI
;
A
#
# COMPACT_ATOMS: atom_id res chain seq x y z
N MET A 1 -7.81 23.65 51.07
CA MET A 1 -7.92 22.44 50.22
C MET A 1 -7.04 21.36 50.83
N THR A 2 -7.46 20.09 50.79
CA THR A 2 -6.65 18.96 51.27
C THR A 2 -6.44 17.98 50.13
N LEU A 3 -5.18 17.72 49.75
CA LEU A 3 -4.82 16.63 48.86
C LEU A 3 -4.61 15.37 49.70
N TYR A 4 -5.12 14.23 49.25
CA TYR A 4 -4.90 12.93 49.86
C TYR A 4 -4.01 12.12 48.93
N TRP A 5 -2.79 11.82 49.38
CA TRP A 5 -1.85 10.94 48.69
C TRP A 5 -1.88 9.58 49.34
N ALA A 6 -2.48 8.57 48.68
CA ALA A 6 -2.67 7.23 49.27
C ALA A 6 -3.37 7.27 50.66
N GLY A 7 -4.23 8.25 50.90
CA GLY A 7 -4.91 8.47 52.19
C GLY A 7 -4.17 9.40 53.16
N VAL A 8 -2.92 9.79 52.89
CA VAL A 8 -2.16 10.76 53.70
C VAL A 8 -2.60 12.20 53.35
N PRO A 9 -3.13 12.99 54.30
CA PRO A 9 -3.65 14.31 54.03
C PRO A 9 -2.55 15.39 54.02
N ILE A 10 -2.51 16.18 52.95
CA ILE A 10 -1.64 17.34 52.77
C ILE A 10 -2.53 18.57 52.64
N LYS A 11 -2.51 19.42 53.66
CA LYS A 11 -3.35 20.62 53.73
C LYS A 11 -2.63 21.81 53.12
N ILE A 12 -3.33 22.52 52.24
CA ILE A 12 -2.88 23.79 51.67
C ILE A 12 -3.96 24.87 51.79
N THR A 13 -3.50 26.12 51.95
CA THR A 13 -4.34 27.31 51.92
C THR A 13 -4.35 27.87 50.51
N VAL A 14 -5.54 28.03 49.93
CA VAL A 14 -5.72 28.65 48.61
C VAL A 14 -5.74 30.17 48.81
N SER A 15 -4.93 30.91 48.05
CA SER A 15 -4.92 32.38 48.12
C SER A 15 -6.15 32.99 47.45
N ALA A 16 -6.46 34.25 47.77
CA ALA A 16 -7.59 34.96 47.16
C ALA A 16 -7.46 35.07 45.62
N ASP A 17 -6.24 35.26 45.11
CA ASP A 17 -5.96 35.35 43.67
C ASP A 17 -6.19 34.00 42.96
N GLN A 18 -5.77 32.89 43.59
CA GLN A 18 -6.03 31.54 43.07
C GLN A 18 -7.50 31.13 43.15
N ALA A 19 -8.24 31.63 44.15
CA ALA A 19 -9.67 31.34 44.29
C ALA A 19 -10.54 32.14 43.31
N SER A 20 -10.06 33.29 42.83
CA SER A 20 -10.79 34.21 41.95
C SER A 20 -10.53 33.99 40.46
N ASN A 21 -9.55 33.15 40.10
CA ASN A 21 -9.25 32.82 38.71
C ASN A 21 -9.22 31.30 38.49
N PRO A 22 -10.21 30.72 37.78
CA PRO A 22 -10.31 29.27 37.56
C PRO A 22 -9.22 28.70 36.64
N ASP A 23 -8.50 29.55 35.89
CA ASP A 23 -7.48 29.12 34.93
C ASP A 23 -6.08 29.01 35.56
N ILE A 24 -5.92 29.38 36.83
CA ILE A 24 -4.64 29.27 37.55
C ILE A 24 -4.57 27.90 38.24
N PRO A 25 -3.69 26.98 37.80
CA PRO A 25 -3.54 25.69 38.45
C PRO A 25 -2.93 25.85 39.85
N ILE A 26 -3.53 25.19 40.83
CA ILE A 26 -3.00 25.12 42.19
C ILE A 26 -1.94 24.02 42.24
N THR A 27 -0.68 24.42 42.39
CA THR A 27 0.45 23.47 42.52
C THR A 27 0.62 23.05 43.98
N ILE A 28 0.61 21.75 44.24
CA ILE A 28 0.83 21.17 45.58
C ILE A 28 2.12 20.35 45.55
N VAL A 29 3.08 20.72 46.37
CA VAL A 29 4.33 19.96 46.53
C VAL A 29 4.11 18.86 47.56
N VAL A 30 4.26 17.61 47.13
CA VAL A 30 4.19 16.43 48.01
C VAL A 30 5.60 16.11 48.51
N PRO A 31 5.85 16.09 49.83
CA PRO A 31 7.14 15.69 50.39
C PRO A 31 7.60 14.32 49.88
N ALA A 32 8.86 14.20 49.49
CA ALA A 32 9.45 12.95 48.99
C ALA A 32 9.34 11.80 50.01
N SER A 33 9.35 12.09 51.31
CA SER A 33 9.11 11.10 52.37
C SER A 33 7.71 10.49 52.32
N ILE A 34 6.67 11.31 52.09
CA ILE A 34 5.28 10.82 51.97
C ILE A 34 5.14 9.89 50.76
N ILE A 35 5.85 10.18 49.68
CA ILE A 35 5.89 9.32 48.48
C ILE A 35 6.62 8.01 48.82
N ALA A 36 7.83 8.10 49.39
CA ALA A 36 8.66 6.94 49.71
C ALA A 36 8.04 5.99 50.75
N ASP A 37 7.31 6.53 51.72
CA ASP A 37 6.68 5.76 52.82
C ASP A 37 5.39 5.04 52.39
N ASN A 38 4.90 5.27 51.16
CA ASN A 38 3.66 4.68 50.64
C ASN A 38 3.87 4.03 49.26
N PRO A 39 4.67 2.94 49.13
CA PRO A 39 4.84 2.23 47.87
C PRO A 39 3.61 1.37 47.52
N GLY A 40 3.33 1.19 46.22
CA GLY A 40 2.24 0.32 45.76
C GLY A 40 1.74 0.66 44.35
N SER A 41 0.99 -0.27 43.76
CA SER A 41 0.27 -0.07 42.50
C SER A 41 -1.16 0.39 42.79
N LYS A 42 -1.69 1.36 42.03
CA LYS A 42 -3.04 1.93 42.20
C LYS A 42 -3.23 2.69 43.52
N LEU A 43 -2.26 3.54 43.86
CA LEU A 43 -2.41 4.49 44.95
C LEU A 43 -3.35 5.60 44.51
N THR A 44 -4.40 5.82 45.29
CA THR A 44 -5.43 6.82 44.97
C THR A 44 -4.96 8.21 45.40
N VAL A 45 -4.91 9.14 44.45
CA VAL A 45 -4.66 10.57 44.67
C VAL A 45 -5.93 11.35 44.32
N ARG A 46 -6.42 12.14 45.28
CA ARG A 46 -7.63 12.96 45.14
C ARG A 46 -7.61 14.10 46.15
N TYR A 47 -8.44 15.12 45.99
CA TYR A 47 -8.53 16.23 46.94
C TYR A 47 -9.96 16.58 47.35
N ASP A 48 -10.09 17.31 48.45
CA ASP A 48 -11.30 18.03 48.84
C ASP A 48 -11.02 19.53 49.03
N VAL A 49 -12.07 20.35 48.92
CA VAL A 49 -12.02 21.79 49.18
C VAL A 49 -12.88 22.09 50.40
N ARG A 50 -12.37 22.99 51.25
CA ARG A 50 -13.11 23.53 52.38
C ARG A 50 -13.12 25.04 52.30
N ASP A 51 -14.29 25.63 52.54
CA ASP A 51 -14.41 27.08 52.62
C ASP A 51 -13.98 27.61 54.01
N ILE A 52 -13.97 28.94 54.16
CA ILE A 52 -13.54 29.63 55.38
C ILE A 52 -14.45 29.39 56.60
N VAL A 53 -15.66 28.85 56.38
CA VAL A 53 -16.60 28.46 57.45
C VAL A 53 -16.73 26.93 57.59
N ASN A 54 -15.80 26.20 56.98
CA ASN A 54 -15.60 24.75 57.10
C ASN A 54 -16.72 23.88 56.49
N ASN A 55 -17.44 24.37 55.49
CA ASN A 55 -18.20 23.49 54.59
C ASN A 55 -17.23 22.69 53.71
N TRP A 56 -17.60 21.47 53.32
CA TRP A 56 -16.73 20.55 52.59
C TRP A 56 -17.33 20.16 51.22
N SER A 57 -16.47 20.04 50.21
CA SER A 57 -16.84 19.52 48.89
C SER A 57 -16.86 17.99 48.86
N LEU A 58 -17.46 17.41 47.81
CA LEU A 58 -17.14 16.03 47.42
C LEU A 58 -15.66 15.91 47.04
N TYR A 59 -15.14 14.67 47.07
CA TYR A 59 -13.81 14.39 46.55
C TYR A 59 -13.74 14.66 45.04
N SER A 60 -12.57 15.11 44.58
CA SER A 60 -12.23 15.12 43.16
C SER A 60 -12.29 13.71 42.56
N LEU A 61 -12.34 13.62 41.23
CA LEU A 61 -12.01 12.38 40.54
C LEU A 61 -10.63 11.89 41.00
N ALA A 62 -10.52 10.58 41.16
CA ALA A 62 -9.29 9.94 41.61
C ALA A 62 -8.36 9.68 40.44
N VAL A 63 -7.08 10.01 40.62
CA VAL A 63 -6.01 9.50 39.76
C VAL A 63 -5.34 8.33 40.47
N GLN A 64 -5.05 7.27 39.72
CA GLN A 64 -4.30 6.13 40.22
C GLN A 64 -2.83 6.33 39.84
N VAL A 65 -1.95 6.35 40.85
CA VAL A 65 -0.50 6.45 40.67
C VAL A 65 0.18 5.19 41.17
N THR A 66 1.32 4.85 40.58
CA THR A 66 2.16 3.74 41.02
C THR A 66 3.45 4.31 41.61
N VAL A 67 3.79 3.93 42.84
CA VAL A 67 5.04 4.31 43.49
C VAL A 67 5.85 3.04 43.72
N THR A 68 6.98 2.93 43.04
CA THR A 68 7.92 1.80 43.17
C THR A 68 8.84 2.01 44.38
N ARG A 69 9.19 0.90 45.04
CA ARG A 69 10.16 0.89 46.15
C ARG A 69 11.57 0.97 45.55
N PRO A 70 12.48 1.86 46.00
CA PRO A 70 13.85 1.89 45.47
C PRO A 70 14.65 0.65 45.91
N GLY A 71 15.25 -0.04 44.93
CA GLY A 71 15.93 -1.34 45.10
C GLY A 71 14.91 -2.47 44.96
N VAL A 72 15.02 -3.36 43.98
CA VAL A 72 16.14 -4.27 43.73
C VAL A 72 16.06 -4.68 42.26
N PHE A 73 17.19 -4.67 41.56
CA PHE A 73 17.40 -5.08 40.17
C PHE A 73 17.03 -4.04 39.07
N PRO A 74 18.03 -3.56 38.29
CA PRO A 74 17.78 -2.67 37.15
C PRO A 74 16.96 -3.39 36.07
N PRO A 75 16.24 -2.65 35.20
CA PRO A 75 15.45 -3.27 34.15
C PRO A 75 16.34 -4.05 33.17
N PRO A 76 15.79 -5.06 32.49
CA PRO A 76 16.50 -5.67 31.37
C PRO A 76 16.72 -4.64 30.26
N LEU A 77 17.64 -4.95 29.35
CA LEU A 77 17.90 -4.20 28.12
C LEU A 77 17.41 -5.02 26.93
N VAL A 78 16.83 -4.36 25.93
CA VAL A 78 16.62 -4.96 24.60
C VAL A 78 17.51 -4.21 23.62
N ASP A 79 18.60 -4.85 23.17
CA ASP A 79 19.64 -4.19 22.38
C ASP A 79 19.20 -3.86 20.94
N GLN A 80 18.15 -4.53 20.47
CA GLN A 80 17.45 -4.27 19.21
C GLN A 80 16.38 -3.16 19.30
N ALA A 81 16.20 -2.54 20.48
CA ALA A 81 15.18 -1.51 20.70
C ALA A 81 15.79 -0.13 21.03
N PRO A 82 16.47 0.54 20.08
CA PRO A 82 17.02 1.87 20.31
C PRO A 82 15.90 2.86 20.68
N ASN A 83 16.16 3.75 21.63
CA ASN A 83 15.18 4.72 22.15
C ASN A 83 13.87 4.09 22.68
N TYR A 84 13.92 2.85 23.16
CA TYR A 84 12.76 2.12 23.67
C TYR A 84 11.71 1.77 22.59
N ILE A 85 12.11 1.81 21.31
CA ILE A 85 11.27 1.43 20.18
C ILE A 85 11.81 0.13 19.60
N LEU A 86 11.03 -0.94 19.66
CA LEU A 86 11.33 -2.21 19.03
C LEU A 86 10.56 -2.29 17.70
N ASP A 87 11.29 -2.20 16.59
CA ASP A 87 10.72 -2.47 15.26
C ASP A 87 10.84 -3.95 14.95
N VAL A 88 9.72 -4.66 15.01
CA VAL A 88 9.71 -6.11 14.79
C VAL A 88 9.90 -6.46 13.32
N ASP A 89 9.51 -5.63 12.37
CA ASP A 89 9.61 -5.93 10.94
C ASP A 89 11.08 -5.89 10.48
N VAL A 90 11.88 -5.00 11.09
CA VAL A 90 13.32 -4.88 10.86
C VAL A 90 14.12 -6.08 11.41
N LEU A 91 13.54 -6.86 12.33
CA LEU A 91 14.21 -8.05 12.86
C LEU A 91 14.33 -9.19 11.82
N ASN A 92 13.61 -9.15 10.69
CA ASN A 92 13.67 -10.16 9.63
C ASN A 92 13.47 -11.61 10.12
N GLY A 93 12.62 -11.79 11.14
CA GLY A 93 12.36 -13.10 11.74
C GLY A 93 13.34 -13.52 12.84
N GLU A 94 14.37 -12.71 13.12
CA GLU A 94 15.26 -12.92 14.27
C GLU A 94 14.53 -12.68 15.60
N ASP A 95 14.93 -13.45 16.61
CA ASP A 95 14.40 -13.35 17.96
C ASP A 95 14.86 -12.05 18.65
N VAL A 96 14.02 -11.57 19.58
CA VAL A 96 14.34 -10.40 20.39
C VAL A 96 15.29 -10.79 21.51
N ARG A 97 16.45 -10.12 21.56
CA ARG A 97 17.52 -10.33 22.52
C ARG A 97 17.28 -9.47 23.74
N ILE A 98 16.83 -10.11 24.81
CA ILE A 98 16.63 -9.49 26.12
C ILE A 98 17.85 -9.78 26.98
N MET A 99 18.55 -8.73 27.39
CA MET A 99 19.78 -8.81 28.17
C MET A 99 19.54 -8.37 29.61
N VAL A 100 19.84 -9.27 30.55
CA VAL A 100 19.90 -8.95 31.98
C VAL A 100 21.35 -8.64 32.34
N LEU A 101 21.64 -7.35 32.54
CA LEU A 101 23.00 -6.83 32.74
C LEU A 101 23.52 -7.07 34.15
N VAL A 102 24.84 -7.22 34.29
CA VAL A 102 25.51 -7.38 35.59
C VAL A 102 25.38 -6.11 36.43
N HIS A 103 24.99 -6.25 37.70
CA HIS A 103 24.85 -5.17 38.68
C HIS A 103 25.26 -5.63 40.09
N PRO A 104 25.38 -4.74 41.11
CA PRO A 104 25.92 -5.10 42.44
C PRO A 104 25.16 -6.17 43.23
N HIS A 105 23.93 -6.48 42.83
CA HIS A 105 23.08 -7.51 43.44
C HIS A 105 22.82 -8.66 42.45
N PHE A 106 23.59 -8.75 41.37
CA PHE A 106 23.35 -9.75 40.32
C PHE A 106 23.48 -11.16 40.91
N PRO A 107 22.58 -12.08 40.57
CA PRO A 107 22.61 -13.41 41.18
C PRO A 107 23.95 -14.12 40.95
N ILE A 108 24.38 -14.89 41.94
CA ILE A 108 25.57 -15.76 41.84
C ILE A 108 25.40 -16.80 40.73
N ALA A 109 26.45 -17.52 40.37
CA ALA A 109 26.36 -18.56 39.34
C ALA A 109 25.30 -19.62 39.68
N ASN A 110 24.57 -20.05 38.65
CA ASN A 110 23.55 -21.09 38.70
C ASN A 110 22.28 -20.74 39.49
N THR A 111 21.95 -19.45 39.62
CA THR A 111 20.69 -18.99 40.20
C THR A 111 19.59 -18.93 39.14
N PRO A 112 18.39 -19.51 39.39
CA PRO A 112 17.25 -19.39 38.48
C PRO A 112 16.80 -17.94 38.28
N LEU A 113 16.46 -17.60 37.04
CA LEU A 113 16.01 -16.30 36.58
C LEU A 113 14.86 -16.50 35.57
N THR A 114 13.78 -15.74 35.70
CA THR A 114 12.68 -15.76 34.71
C THR A 114 12.54 -14.38 34.10
N VAL A 115 12.71 -14.26 32.78
CA VAL A 115 12.39 -13.04 32.04
C VAL A 115 10.91 -13.07 31.66
N ILE A 116 10.21 -11.98 31.92
CA ILE A 116 8.77 -11.84 31.64
C ILE A 116 8.61 -10.76 30.58
N TRP A 117 7.98 -11.15 29.46
CA TRP A 117 7.54 -10.27 28.39
C TRP A 117 6.02 -10.26 28.38
N ARG A 118 5.40 -9.09 28.56
CA ARG A 118 3.93 -9.00 28.55
C ARG A 118 3.41 -7.74 27.89
N GLY A 119 2.20 -7.82 27.34
CA GLY A 119 1.55 -6.68 26.73
C GLY A 119 0.13 -7.02 26.29
N SER A 120 -0.59 -5.99 25.86
CA SER A 120 -1.93 -6.14 25.28
C SER A 120 -1.81 -5.90 23.78
N PRO A 121 -1.98 -6.91 22.92
CA PRO A 121 -1.90 -6.72 21.47
C PRO A 121 -3.04 -5.82 20.97
N VAL A 122 -2.91 -5.28 19.75
CA VAL A 122 -3.98 -4.50 19.08
C VAL A 122 -5.24 -5.35 18.88
N ILE A 123 -5.04 -6.65 18.61
CA ILE A 123 -6.09 -7.65 18.45
C ILE A 123 -5.70 -8.94 19.20
N GLY A 124 -6.67 -9.61 19.83
CA GLY A 124 -6.44 -10.79 20.66
C GLY A 124 -6.27 -10.50 22.16
N PRO A 125 -6.14 -11.55 22.99
CA PRO A 125 -6.02 -11.42 24.43
C PRO A 125 -4.67 -10.84 24.87
N ALA A 126 -4.62 -10.23 26.05
CA ALA A 126 -3.36 -9.86 26.67
C ALA A 126 -2.46 -11.09 26.83
N MET A 127 -1.18 -10.94 26.51
CA MET A 127 -0.20 -12.02 26.55
C MET A 127 0.86 -11.78 27.61
N GLU A 128 1.30 -12.87 28.24
CA GLU A 128 2.47 -12.92 29.11
C GLU A 128 3.30 -14.14 28.73
N VAL A 129 4.55 -13.92 28.35
CA VAL A 129 5.55 -14.94 28.06
C VAL A 129 6.55 -14.94 29.20
N ARG A 130 6.78 -16.12 29.77
CA ARG A 130 7.79 -16.35 30.82
C ARG A 130 8.90 -17.22 30.26
N LEU A 131 10.12 -16.70 30.28
CA LEU A 131 11.31 -17.33 29.71
C LEU A 131 12.25 -17.67 30.86
N ASP A 132 12.22 -18.92 31.30
CA ASP A 132 13.07 -19.42 32.38
C ASP A 132 14.50 -19.66 31.90
N THR A 133 15.46 -19.20 32.71
CA THR A 133 16.90 -19.35 32.48
C THR A 133 17.63 -19.40 33.83
N HIS A 134 18.95 -19.40 33.79
CA HIS A 134 19.81 -19.31 34.98
C HIS A 134 21.03 -18.45 34.70
N THR A 135 21.59 -17.84 35.73
CA THR A 135 22.88 -17.16 35.65
C THR A 135 23.99 -18.19 35.40
N THR A 136 24.88 -17.94 34.44
CA THR A 136 26.00 -18.86 34.13
C THR A 136 27.24 -18.55 34.95
N ASN A 137 27.53 -17.26 35.15
CA ASN A 137 28.56 -16.76 36.06
C ASN A 137 28.18 -15.35 36.57
N PRO A 138 28.70 -14.90 37.74
CA PRO A 138 28.30 -13.64 38.34
C PRO A 138 28.89 -12.39 37.64
N TYR A 139 29.64 -12.56 36.55
CA TYR A 139 30.39 -11.49 35.89
C TYR A 139 29.95 -11.24 34.43
N SER A 140 28.99 -11.99 33.91
CA SER A 140 28.53 -11.89 32.51
C SER A 140 27.03 -11.65 32.44
N PRO A 141 26.55 -10.78 31.53
CA PRO A 141 25.12 -10.62 31.29
C PRO A 141 24.46 -11.93 30.85
N VAL A 142 23.20 -12.12 31.23
CA VAL A 142 22.36 -13.21 30.72
C VAL A 142 21.58 -12.70 29.52
N THR A 143 21.70 -13.37 28.37
CA THR A 143 20.88 -13.07 27.18
C THR A 143 19.81 -14.12 27.03
N VAL A 144 18.56 -13.67 26.91
CA VAL A 144 17.37 -14.49 26.70
C VAL A 144 16.78 -14.13 25.35
N LEU A 145 16.45 -15.13 24.55
CA LEU A 145 15.82 -14.95 23.24
C LEU A 145 14.30 -15.08 23.41
N LEU A 146 13.59 -14.00 23.11
CA LEU A 146 12.15 -14.01 22.95
C LEU A 146 11.82 -14.32 21.48
N PRO A 147 11.10 -15.42 21.19
CA PRO A 147 10.68 -15.77 19.84
C PRO A 147 10.09 -14.58 19.07
N HIS A 148 10.55 -14.36 17.84
CA HIS A 148 10.09 -13.27 16.98
C HIS A 148 8.56 -13.16 16.92
N ARG A 149 7.85 -14.28 16.78
CA ARG A 149 6.38 -14.32 16.74
C ARG A 149 5.73 -13.69 17.98
N GLN A 150 6.31 -13.89 19.17
CA GLN A 150 5.76 -13.35 20.42
C GLN A 150 5.99 -11.85 20.55
N ALA A 151 7.10 -11.34 19.98
CA ALA A 151 7.32 -9.91 19.87
C ALA A 151 6.39 -9.27 18.83
N ALA A 152 6.29 -9.88 17.64
CA ALA A 152 5.46 -9.40 16.54
C ALA A 152 3.97 -9.34 16.87
N ALA A 153 3.50 -10.23 17.76
CA ALA A 153 2.12 -10.19 18.24
C ALA A 153 1.75 -8.88 18.98
N LEU A 154 2.74 -8.12 19.48
CA LEU A 154 2.52 -6.79 20.09
C LEU A 154 2.77 -5.62 19.13
N ALA A 155 2.99 -5.85 17.84
CA ALA A 155 3.14 -4.78 16.85
C ALA A 155 1.94 -3.82 16.85
N GLY A 156 2.21 -2.52 16.90
CA GLY A 156 1.21 -1.47 17.08
C GLY A 156 0.79 -1.23 18.53
N SER A 157 1.46 -1.84 19.51
CA SER A 157 1.17 -1.70 20.95
C SER A 157 2.43 -1.46 21.79
N THR A 158 2.33 -1.69 23.11
CA THR A 158 3.43 -1.60 24.07
C THR A 158 3.73 -2.94 24.71
N ALA A 159 5.01 -3.20 24.93
CA ALA A 159 5.51 -4.35 25.67
C ALA A 159 6.17 -3.92 26.98
N GLN A 160 5.96 -4.71 28.03
CA GLN A 160 6.63 -4.60 29.30
C GLN A 160 7.57 -5.78 29.48
N VAL A 161 8.83 -5.49 29.79
CA VAL A 161 9.88 -6.49 30.00
C VAL A 161 10.44 -6.31 31.40
N LEU A 162 10.43 -7.38 32.19
CA LEU A 162 11.07 -7.43 33.50
C LEU A 162 11.68 -8.82 33.72
N TYR A 163 12.40 -9.01 34.82
CA TYR A 163 12.82 -10.33 35.25
C TYR A 163 12.62 -10.54 36.75
N GLU A 164 12.51 -11.81 37.12
CA GLU A 164 12.45 -12.25 38.51
C GLU A 164 13.66 -13.13 38.81
N ALA A 165 14.36 -12.86 39.90
CA ALA A 165 15.49 -13.69 40.34
C ALA A 165 15.48 -13.88 41.85
N TYR A 166 16.02 -15.01 42.29
CA TYR A 166 16.20 -15.29 43.71
C TYR A 166 17.45 -14.60 44.26
N VAL A 167 17.35 -14.03 45.46
CA VAL A 167 18.49 -13.37 46.14
C VAL A 167 18.86 -14.12 47.41
N ASP A 168 20.16 -14.28 47.64
CA ASP A 168 20.73 -14.64 48.94
C ASP A 168 21.13 -13.35 49.67
N ASP A 169 20.19 -12.79 50.43
CA ASP A 169 20.48 -11.66 51.29
C ASP A 169 21.09 -12.17 52.61
N SER A 170 22.42 -12.13 52.67
CA SER A 170 23.17 -12.02 53.93
C SER A 170 22.99 -13.16 54.95
N GLY A 171 23.30 -14.41 54.57
CA GLY A 171 23.68 -15.44 55.54
C GLY A 171 22.55 -16.06 56.38
N ASN A 172 21.30 -15.97 55.93
CA ASN A 172 20.19 -16.80 56.42
C ASN A 172 19.61 -17.62 55.27
N PRO A 173 19.35 -18.93 55.44
CA PRO A 173 18.88 -19.78 54.36
C PRO A 173 17.40 -19.50 54.08
N GLY A 174 17.12 -18.65 53.10
CA GLY A 174 15.81 -18.43 52.52
C GLY A 174 15.95 -17.57 51.25
N MET A 175 15.89 -18.21 50.08
CA MET A 175 15.90 -17.49 48.81
C MET A 175 14.60 -16.69 48.64
N GLU A 176 14.68 -15.35 48.63
CA GLU A 176 13.54 -14.47 48.36
C GLU A 176 13.49 -14.15 46.85
N LEU A 177 12.32 -14.33 46.22
CA LEU A 177 12.11 -13.95 44.81
C LEU A 177 11.90 -12.44 44.72
N ARG A 178 12.71 -11.76 43.90
CA ARG A 178 12.61 -10.31 43.65
C ARG A 178 12.44 -10.02 42.17
N GLN A 179 11.69 -8.96 41.86
CA GLN A 179 11.45 -8.49 40.49
C GLN A 179 12.32 -7.26 40.18
N SER A 180 12.74 -7.14 38.92
CA SER A 180 13.39 -5.93 38.41
C SER A 180 12.43 -4.77 38.19
N ASP A 181 12.98 -3.59 37.99
CA ASP A 181 12.27 -2.50 37.31
C ASP A 181 11.78 -2.97 35.92
N VAL A 182 10.71 -2.34 35.43
CA VAL A 182 10.06 -2.69 34.17
C VAL A 182 10.61 -1.81 33.04
N LEU A 183 11.19 -2.44 32.01
CA LEU A 183 11.44 -1.81 30.73
C LEU A 183 10.12 -1.76 29.94
N THR A 184 9.71 -0.57 29.51
CA THR A 184 8.56 -0.43 28.60
C THR A 184 9.06 -0.09 27.21
N LEU A 185 8.58 -0.83 26.21
CA LEU A 185 8.91 -0.65 24.80
C LEU A 185 7.66 -0.30 24.02
N THR A 186 7.79 0.63 23.07
CA THR A 186 6.84 0.76 21.96
C THR A 186 7.21 -0.28 20.91
N VAL A 187 6.28 -1.14 20.53
CA VAL A 187 6.51 -2.17 19.52
C VAL A 187 5.86 -1.71 18.22
N ILE A 188 6.68 -1.40 17.22
CA ILE A 188 6.22 -0.97 15.89
C ILE A 188 6.46 -2.08 14.87
N GLY A 189 5.64 -2.10 13.83
CA GLY A 189 5.63 -3.10 12.77
C GLY A 189 4.20 -3.35 12.28
N THR A 190 4.02 -4.31 11.38
CA THR A 190 2.70 -4.67 10.83
C THR A 190 1.82 -5.27 11.92
N PRO A 191 0.73 -4.60 12.35
CA PRO A 191 -0.11 -5.12 13.42
C PRO A 191 -0.86 -6.38 12.96
N PRO A 192 -1.05 -7.38 13.84
CA PRO A 192 -1.85 -8.55 13.52
C PRO A 192 -3.29 -8.15 13.14
N ARG A 193 -3.89 -8.86 12.17
CA ARG A 193 -5.30 -8.70 11.76
C ARG A 193 -5.97 -10.04 11.48
N LEU A 194 -7.29 -10.11 11.61
CA LEU A 194 -8.08 -11.27 11.18
C LEU A 194 -8.33 -11.18 9.66
N ALA A 195 -7.71 -12.09 8.91
CA ALA A 195 -7.86 -12.14 7.45
C ALA A 195 -9.33 -12.39 7.03
N LYS A 196 -9.74 -11.93 5.85
CA LYS A 196 -11.09 -12.19 5.33
C LYS A 196 -11.37 -13.68 5.16
N PRO A 197 -12.62 -14.15 5.36
CA PRO A 197 -12.98 -15.54 5.05
C PRO A 197 -12.85 -15.83 3.56
N HIS A 198 -12.85 -17.11 3.17
CA HIS A 198 -12.82 -17.55 1.78
C HIS A 198 -14.09 -18.33 1.45
N VAL A 199 -14.91 -17.79 0.56
CA VAL A 199 -16.12 -18.48 0.05
C VAL A 199 -15.70 -19.39 -1.11
N VAL A 200 -15.80 -20.70 -0.91
CA VAL A 200 -15.25 -21.70 -1.85
C VAL A 200 -15.95 -21.64 -3.19
N GLY A 201 -15.19 -21.68 -4.29
CA GLY A 201 -15.74 -21.66 -5.66
C GLY A 201 -16.15 -20.28 -6.16
N VAL A 202 -15.96 -19.23 -5.35
CA VAL A 202 -16.12 -17.83 -5.76
C VAL A 202 -14.75 -17.25 -6.09
N SER A 203 -14.62 -16.70 -7.30
CA SER A 203 -13.48 -15.87 -7.71
C SER A 203 -14.00 -14.49 -8.04
N GLY A 204 -13.37 -13.45 -7.48
CA GLY A 204 -13.83 -12.07 -7.59
C GLY A 204 -15.00 -11.76 -6.64
N THR A 205 -15.99 -11.01 -7.13
CA THR A 205 -17.06 -10.43 -6.32
C THR A 205 -18.44 -11.04 -6.56
N VAL A 206 -18.55 -12.17 -7.28
CA VAL A 206 -19.85 -12.75 -7.65
C VAL A 206 -19.99 -14.19 -7.15
N LEU A 207 -20.99 -14.43 -6.31
CA LEU A 207 -21.47 -15.77 -5.97
C LEU A 207 -22.62 -16.14 -6.90
N ASP A 208 -22.44 -17.18 -7.71
CA ASP A 208 -23.51 -17.72 -8.55
C ASP A 208 -24.18 -18.91 -7.84
N PRO A 209 -25.43 -18.78 -7.36
CA PRO A 209 -26.13 -19.85 -6.66
C PRO A 209 -26.28 -21.13 -7.51
N ASP A 210 -26.28 -21.00 -8.84
CA ASP A 210 -26.46 -22.13 -9.76
C ASP A 210 -25.18 -22.96 -9.91
N LYS A 211 -24.02 -22.38 -9.60
CA LYS A 211 -22.71 -23.07 -9.59
C LYS A 211 -22.39 -23.79 -8.29
N ILE A 212 -23.17 -23.57 -7.23
CA ILE A 212 -23.01 -24.28 -5.96
C ILE A 212 -23.36 -25.76 -6.17
N THR A 213 -22.35 -26.63 -6.12
CA THR A 213 -22.51 -28.09 -6.24
C THR A 213 -22.92 -28.69 -4.89
N GLY A 214 -24.06 -29.38 -4.84
CA GLY A 214 -24.61 -29.94 -3.59
C GLY A 214 -25.56 -28.99 -2.85
N ASP A 215 -25.83 -29.28 -1.58
CA ASP A 215 -26.82 -28.57 -0.76
C ASP A 215 -26.24 -27.42 0.07
N TYR A 216 -24.91 -27.24 0.07
CA TYR A 216 -24.21 -26.29 0.94
C TYR A 216 -23.14 -25.49 0.19
N GLN A 217 -23.01 -24.21 0.55
CA GLN A 217 -21.89 -23.34 0.23
C GLN A 217 -20.86 -23.38 1.36
N GLU A 218 -19.63 -23.76 1.03
CA GLU A 218 -18.53 -23.81 1.99
C GLU A 218 -17.88 -22.43 2.16
N VAL A 219 -17.60 -22.05 3.40
CA VAL A 219 -16.87 -20.85 3.79
C VAL A 219 -15.73 -21.25 4.72
N ILE A 220 -14.51 -20.85 4.37
CA ILE A 220 -13.29 -21.16 5.09
C ILE A 220 -12.84 -19.93 5.89
N VAL A 221 -12.68 -20.12 7.20
CA VAL A 221 -12.01 -19.20 8.12
C VAL A 221 -10.52 -19.50 8.12
N PRO A 222 -9.66 -18.55 7.73
CA PRO A 222 -8.21 -18.72 7.79
C PRO A 222 -7.71 -18.94 9.23
N ALA A 223 -6.54 -19.58 9.37
CA ALA A 223 -5.86 -19.61 10.64
C ALA A 223 -5.44 -18.17 11.06
N TYR A 224 -5.54 -17.86 12.35
CA TYR A 224 -5.11 -16.58 12.91
C TYR A 224 -4.09 -16.77 14.03
N ASP A 225 -3.28 -15.74 14.30
CA ASP A 225 -2.04 -15.88 15.08
C ASP A 225 -2.25 -16.21 16.56
N PHE A 226 -3.36 -15.74 17.16
CA PHE A 226 -3.72 -16.00 18.55
C PHE A 226 -4.74 -17.14 18.70
N MET A 227 -4.89 -18.00 17.69
CA MET A 227 -5.80 -19.14 17.74
C MET A 227 -5.42 -20.10 18.87
N ASP A 228 -6.34 -20.32 19.80
CA ASP A 228 -6.14 -21.19 20.94
C ASP A 228 -7.38 -22.02 21.30
N ILE A 229 -7.19 -23.05 22.11
CA ILE A 229 -8.27 -23.89 22.61
C ILE A 229 -9.21 -23.04 23.47
N GLY A 230 -10.50 -23.15 23.20
CA GLY A 230 -11.56 -22.39 23.86
C GLY A 230 -12.07 -21.22 23.02
N ASP A 231 -11.40 -20.88 21.92
CA ASP A 231 -11.89 -19.84 21.01
C ASP A 231 -13.24 -20.23 20.39
N GLU A 232 -14.18 -19.29 20.42
CA GLU A 232 -15.48 -19.39 19.77
C GLU A 232 -15.46 -18.53 18.50
N ILE A 233 -15.52 -19.18 17.34
CA ILE A 233 -15.55 -18.52 16.03
C ILE A 233 -17.00 -18.49 15.56
N THR A 234 -17.55 -17.31 15.27
CA THR A 234 -18.87 -17.16 14.66
C THR A 234 -18.71 -16.61 13.25
N VAL A 235 -19.08 -17.39 12.24
CA VAL A 235 -19.09 -16.96 10.84
C VAL A 235 -20.47 -16.39 10.52
N HIS A 236 -20.51 -15.17 10.00
CA HIS A 236 -21.72 -14.44 9.66
C HIS A 236 -21.95 -14.46 8.15
N TRP A 237 -23.17 -14.80 7.75
CA TRP A 237 -23.68 -14.74 6.40
C TRP A 237 -24.81 -13.70 6.40
N GLU A 238 -24.53 -12.49 5.96
CA GLU A 238 -25.47 -11.38 5.99
C GLU A 238 -25.68 -10.83 4.60
N GLY A 239 -26.88 -10.96 4.05
CA GLY A 239 -27.19 -10.48 2.72
C GLY A 239 -28.47 -9.66 2.68
N VAL A 240 -28.63 -8.92 1.60
CA VAL A 240 -29.83 -8.16 1.29
C VAL A 240 -30.34 -8.63 -0.06
N THR A 241 -31.59 -9.11 -0.12
CA THR A 241 -32.23 -9.54 -1.37
C THR A 241 -32.42 -8.35 -2.31
N ALA A 242 -32.67 -8.61 -3.60
CA ALA A 242 -33.02 -7.56 -4.57
C ALA A 242 -34.23 -6.69 -4.15
N SER A 243 -35.14 -7.25 -3.34
CA SER A 243 -36.30 -6.53 -2.80
C SER A 243 -36.01 -5.77 -1.50
N GLY A 244 -34.76 -5.74 -1.03
CA GLY A 244 -34.34 -5.04 0.19
C GLY A 244 -34.58 -5.80 1.50
N ASN A 245 -34.89 -7.10 1.46
CA ASN A 245 -35.06 -7.91 2.67
C ASN A 245 -33.72 -8.47 3.15
N THR A 246 -33.49 -8.49 4.47
CA THR A 246 -32.28 -9.07 5.04
C THR A 246 -32.39 -10.60 5.13
N VAL A 247 -31.35 -11.30 4.70
CA VAL A 247 -31.11 -12.73 4.93
C VAL A 247 -29.88 -12.83 5.82
N TYR A 248 -30.06 -13.29 7.05
CA TYR A 248 -28.96 -13.44 8.00
C TYR A 248 -28.92 -14.86 8.53
N GLU A 249 -27.73 -15.47 8.52
CA GLU A 249 -27.44 -16.70 9.22
C GLU A 249 -26.04 -16.63 9.84
N ALA A 250 -25.82 -17.36 10.93
CA ALA A 250 -24.49 -17.49 11.52
C ALA A 250 -24.22 -18.93 11.93
N GLN A 251 -22.99 -19.36 11.74
CA GLN A 251 -22.50 -20.69 12.09
C GLN A 251 -21.35 -20.57 13.07
N GLN A 252 -21.38 -21.39 14.13
CA GLN A 252 -20.39 -21.34 15.21
C GLN A 252 -19.44 -22.55 15.15
N ILE A 253 -18.16 -22.29 15.39
CA ILE A 253 -17.11 -23.30 15.52
C ILE A 253 -16.37 -23.07 16.84
N PHE A 254 -15.98 -24.15 17.51
CA PHE A 254 -15.13 -24.11 18.69
C PHE A 254 -13.78 -24.74 18.41
N ILE A 255 -12.70 -24.07 18.79
CA ILE A 255 -11.37 -24.67 18.85
C ILE A 255 -11.31 -25.51 20.12
N SER A 256 -11.36 -26.83 19.99
CA SER A 256 -11.50 -27.76 21.13
C SER A 256 -10.31 -28.68 21.32
N GLN A 257 -9.44 -28.79 20.31
CA GLN A 257 -8.30 -29.70 20.30
C GLN A 257 -7.01 -29.01 19.81
N PRO A 258 -5.83 -29.36 20.36
CA PRO A 258 -4.56 -28.78 19.93
C PRO A 258 -4.28 -28.95 18.42
N SER A 259 -4.78 -30.02 17.80
CA SER A 259 -4.59 -30.30 16.38
C SER A 259 -5.30 -29.34 15.42
N GLN A 260 -6.20 -28.50 15.95
CA GLN A 260 -6.93 -27.46 15.22
C GLN A 260 -6.14 -26.14 15.15
N ILE A 261 -5.27 -25.88 16.12
CA ILE A 261 -4.50 -24.63 16.20
C ILE A 261 -3.65 -24.47 14.94
N GLY A 262 -3.67 -23.26 14.37
CA GLY A 262 -2.90 -22.89 13.18
C GLY A 262 -3.43 -23.49 11.87
N LYS A 263 -4.64 -24.06 11.86
CA LYS A 263 -5.28 -24.59 10.65
C LYS A 263 -6.53 -23.79 10.28
N PRO A 264 -6.85 -23.70 8.97
CA PRO A 264 -8.12 -23.12 8.54
C PRO A 264 -9.29 -24.01 8.99
N HIS A 265 -10.42 -23.38 9.25
CA HIS A 265 -11.66 -24.04 9.66
C HIS A 265 -12.76 -23.78 8.65
N SER A 266 -13.62 -24.76 8.41
CA SER A 266 -14.68 -24.66 7.41
C SER A 266 -16.06 -24.68 8.07
N VAL A 267 -16.97 -23.84 7.58
CA VAL A 267 -18.41 -23.90 7.86
C VAL A 267 -19.18 -24.05 6.56
N SER A 268 -20.38 -24.61 6.67
CA SER A 268 -21.28 -24.84 5.55
C SER A 268 -22.58 -24.07 5.76
N PHE A 269 -22.95 -23.26 4.77
CA PHE A 269 -24.22 -22.54 4.71
C PHE A 269 -25.14 -23.19 3.69
N GLU A 270 -26.43 -23.30 3.98
CA GLU A 270 -27.37 -23.94 3.04
C GLU A 270 -27.45 -23.16 1.73
N LYS A 271 -27.40 -23.87 0.59
CA LYS A 271 -27.49 -23.29 -0.76
C LYS A 271 -28.71 -22.38 -0.96
N ARG A 272 -29.80 -22.65 -0.23
CA ARG A 272 -31.01 -21.81 -0.28
C ARG A 272 -30.75 -20.37 0.15
N LEU A 273 -29.78 -20.10 1.04
CA LEU A 273 -29.47 -18.74 1.49
C LEU A 273 -28.89 -17.91 0.35
N ALA A 274 -27.96 -18.49 -0.42
CA ALA A 274 -27.48 -17.89 -1.66
C ALA A 274 -28.61 -17.74 -2.69
N THR A 275 -29.51 -18.72 -2.78
CA THR A 275 -30.62 -18.67 -3.73
C THR A 275 -31.62 -17.54 -3.41
N LEU A 276 -31.92 -17.31 -2.12
CA LEU A 276 -32.79 -16.21 -1.66
C LEU A 276 -32.20 -14.83 -1.97
N LEU A 277 -30.87 -14.74 -1.98
CA LEU A 277 -30.14 -13.53 -2.25
C LEU A 277 -29.95 -13.25 -3.74
N ARG A 278 -30.54 -14.04 -4.65
CA ARG A 278 -30.41 -13.81 -6.11
C ARG A 278 -30.76 -12.35 -6.46
N GLU A 279 -29.90 -11.76 -7.28
CA GLU A 279 -29.86 -10.36 -7.68
C GLU A 279 -29.64 -9.35 -6.53
N GLY A 280 -29.25 -9.84 -5.36
CA GLY A 280 -28.92 -9.05 -4.17
C GLY A 280 -27.44 -9.13 -3.79
N ASN A 281 -27.13 -8.74 -2.56
CA ASN A 281 -25.77 -8.67 -2.02
C ASN A 281 -25.59 -9.66 -0.88
N LEU A 282 -24.34 -10.04 -0.63
CA LEU A 282 -23.93 -10.91 0.45
C LEU A 282 -22.61 -10.41 1.05
N GLU A 283 -22.60 -10.21 2.36
CA GLU A 283 -21.43 -10.01 3.19
C GLU A 283 -21.15 -11.29 3.99
N VAL A 284 -19.92 -11.79 3.88
CA VAL A 284 -19.43 -12.92 4.68
C VAL A 284 -18.27 -12.47 5.53
N SER A 285 -18.42 -12.55 6.85
CA SER A 285 -17.39 -12.19 7.82
C SER A 285 -17.33 -13.23 8.93
N TYR A 286 -16.34 -13.15 9.82
CA TYR A 286 -16.36 -13.93 11.05
C TYR A 286 -15.88 -13.11 12.23
N SER A 287 -16.33 -13.50 13.42
CA SER A 287 -15.82 -12.99 14.68
C SER A 287 -15.18 -14.11 15.48
N VAL A 288 -14.09 -13.80 16.18
CA VAL A 288 -13.44 -14.69 17.14
C VAL A 288 -13.68 -14.12 18.53
N LYS A 289 -14.26 -14.92 19.42
CA LYS A 289 -14.49 -14.53 20.80
C LYS A 289 -13.51 -15.25 21.70
N VAL A 290 -12.70 -14.46 22.40
CA VAL A 290 -11.67 -14.91 23.34
C VAL A 290 -11.90 -14.22 24.68
N ASN A 291 -12.02 -15.00 25.77
CA ASN A 291 -12.24 -14.47 27.13
C ASN A 291 -13.41 -13.46 27.24
N GLY A 292 -14.46 -13.64 26.44
CA GLY A 292 -15.64 -12.76 26.42
C GLY A 292 -15.53 -11.49 25.59
N GLN A 293 -14.37 -11.21 24.98
CA GLN A 293 -14.18 -10.14 23.99
C GLN A 293 -14.29 -10.70 22.58
N SER A 294 -14.97 -9.99 21.68
CA SER A 294 -15.14 -10.39 20.28
C SER A 294 -14.27 -9.53 19.36
N TYR A 295 -13.56 -10.17 18.44
CA TYR A 295 -12.71 -9.56 17.42
C TYR A 295 -13.28 -9.90 16.04
N LEU A 296 -13.47 -8.91 15.17
CA LEU A 296 -14.13 -9.09 13.86
C LEU A 296 -13.10 -9.17 12.72
N SER A 297 -13.34 -10.01 11.73
CA SER A 297 -12.57 -10.09 10.49
C SER A 297 -12.90 -8.96 9.52
N GLU A 298 -12.02 -8.72 8.56
CA GLU A 298 -12.44 -8.04 7.33
C GLU A 298 -13.54 -8.87 6.62
N PRO A 299 -14.58 -8.25 6.06
CA PRO A 299 -15.64 -8.96 5.34
C PRO A 299 -15.27 -9.28 3.88
N VAL A 300 -15.93 -10.30 3.32
CA VAL A 300 -16.01 -10.54 1.88
C VAL A 300 -17.35 -10.04 1.38
N LEU A 301 -17.34 -9.10 0.43
CA LEU A 301 -18.54 -8.54 -0.18
C LEU A 301 -18.78 -9.18 -1.56
N LEU A 302 -19.97 -9.72 -1.76
CA LEU A 302 -20.38 -10.50 -2.93
C LEU A 302 -21.71 -9.99 -3.50
N GLN A 303 -21.84 -10.07 -4.82
CA GLN A 303 -23.08 -9.96 -5.58
C GLN A 303 -23.60 -11.37 -5.86
N VAL A 304 -24.90 -11.62 -5.69
CA VAL A 304 -25.44 -12.97 -5.79
C VAL A 304 -26.31 -13.14 -7.04
N GLY A 305 -25.95 -14.05 -7.94
CA GLY A 305 -26.79 -14.45 -9.08
C GLY A 305 -27.00 -13.40 -10.20
N GLN A 306 -26.31 -12.26 -10.16
CA GLN A 306 -26.21 -11.34 -11.30
C GLN A 306 -25.33 -11.96 -12.40
N THR A 307 -25.92 -12.77 -13.27
CA THR A 307 -25.40 -12.99 -14.63
C THR A 307 -26.22 -12.18 -15.62
N THR A 308 -26.39 -10.89 -15.36
CA THR A 308 -26.38 -9.96 -16.48
C THR A 308 -24.90 -9.84 -16.85
N VAL A 309 -24.50 -10.30 -18.05
CA VAL A 309 -23.21 -9.87 -18.60
C VAL A 309 -23.25 -8.35 -18.51
N SER A 310 -22.38 -7.78 -17.69
CA SER A 310 -22.39 -6.35 -17.45
C SER A 310 -22.40 -5.65 -18.80
N THR A 311 -23.39 -4.79 -18.98
CA THR A 311 -23.50 -3.95 -20.18
C THR A 311 -22.57 -2.76 -20.10
N LEU A 312 -22.11 -2.41 -18.90
CA LEU A 312 -20.96 -1.54 -18.67
C LEU A 312 -19.72 -2.13 -19.33
N THR A 313 -19.15 -1.34 -20.24
CA THR A 313 -17.88 -1.64 -20.88
C THR A 313 -16.87 -0.58 -20.51
N VAL A 314 -15.61 -0.99 -20.34
CA VAL A 314 -14.49 -0.08 -20.18
C VAL A 314 -13.46 -0.41 -21.26
N ILE A 315 -12.98 0.62 -21.93
CA ILE A 315 -11.92 0.51 -22.95
C ILE A 315 -10.76 1.45 -22.65
N GLY A 316 -9.53 0.96 -22.84
CA GLY A 316 -8.33 1.77 -22.80
C GLY A 316 -7.11 0.97 -22.34
N SER A 317 -6.05 1.67 -21.94
CA SER A 317 -4.84 1.05 -21.39
C SER A 317 -4.69 1.33 -19.91
N ARG A 318 -4.03 0.42 -19.20
CA ARG A 318 -3.45 0.67 -17.88
C ARG A 318 -1.97 0.33 -18.00
N SER A 319 -1.07 1.24 -17.64
CA SER A 319 0.38 1.02 -17.78
C SER A 319 1.14 1.80 -16.72
N GLN A 320 2.21 1.19 -16.19
CA GLN A 320 3.20 1.85 -15.33
C GLN A 320 4.44 2.30 -16.09
N THR A 321 4.63 1.74 -17.27
CA THR A 321 5.76 2.03 -18.15
C THR A 321 5.31 3.00 -19.24
N GLY A 322 6.06 4.09 -19.40
CA GLY A 322 6.04 4.85 -20.64
C GLY A 322 6.81 4.08 -21.71
N PRO A 323 7.20 4.73 -22.82
CA PRO A 323 8.16 4.12 -23.74
C PRO A 323 9.44 3.62 -23.04
N PHE A 324 9.76 4.13 -21.83
CA PHE A 324 10.86 3.61 -21.04
C PHE A 324 10.68 3.56 -19.49
N TYR A 325 10.44 4.67 -18.77
CA TYR A 325 10.68 4.68 -17.29
C TYR A 325 9.60 5.31 -16.38
N HIS A 326 8.61 6.02 -16.94
CA HIS A 326 7.33 6.29 -16.27
C HIS A 326 6.20 6.44 -17.29
N ALA A 327 5.03 5.86 -17.01
CA ALA A 327 3.88 5.96 -17.90
C ALA A 327 3.28 7.37 -17.89
N ASN A 328 3.06 7.91 -19.08
CA ASN A 328 2.05 8.93 -19.26
C ASN A 328 0.73 8.43 -18.67
N THR A 329 -0.04 9.33 -18.05
CA THR A 329 -1.36 8.99 -17.52
C THR A 329 -2.16 8.27 -18.59
N CYS A 330 -2.85 7.19 -18.26
CA CYS A 330 -3.62 6.45 -19.25
C CYS A 330 -5.08 6.93 -19.23
N ARG A 331 -5.70 7.08 -20.40
CA ARG A 331 -7.13 7.39 -20.48
C ARG A 331 -7.95 6.11 -20.62
N LEU A 332 -8.83 5.88 -19.67
CA LEU A 332 -9.89 4.86 -19.73
C LEU A 332 -11.21 5.52 -20.10
N GLN A 333 -12.07 4.80 -20.83
CA GLN A 333 -13.40 5.25 -21.23
C GLN A 333 -14.42 4.19 -20.82
N ALA A 334 -15.40 4.58 -20.01
CA ALA A 334 -16.59 3.76 -19.74
C ALA A 334 -17.69 4.06 -20.76
N ALA A 335 -18.51 3.04 -21.03
CA ALA A 335 -19.73 3.17 -21.83
C ALA A 335 -20.81 2.21 -21.33
N SER A 336 -22.06 2.65 -21.46
CA SER A 336 -23.27 1.89 -21.13
C SER A 336 -24.26 2.00 -22.30
N PRO A 337 -25.06 0.96 -22.60
CA PRO A 337 -26.16 1.07 -23.56
C PRO A 337 -27.24 2.06 -23.12
N ASP A 338 -27.31 2.38 -21.82
CA ASP A 338 -28.15 3.47 -21.34
C ASP A 338 -27.45 4.82 -21.60
N PRO A 339 -27.98 5.66 -22.50
CA PRO A 339 -27.35 6.92 -22.89
C PRO A 339 -27.39 7.99 -21.79
N GLN A 340 -28.16 7.79 -20.72
CA GLN A 340 -28.23 8.70 -19.57
C GLN A 340 -27.49 8.15 -18.35
N ALA A 341 -26.79 7.01 -18.49
CA ALA A 341 -26.03 6.47 -17.37
C ALA A 341 -24.90 7.42 -16.96
N THR A 342 -24.73 7.59 -15.65
CA THR A 342 -23.54 8.23 -15.09
C THR A 342 -22.53 7.18 -14.66
N PHE A 343 -21.29 7.59 -14.48
CA PHE A 343 -20.21 6.69 -14.09
C PHE A 343 -19.56 7.19 -12.80
N GLU A 344 -19.04 6.27 -11.99
CA GLU A 344 -18.21 6.57 -10.84
C GLU A 344 -16.97 5.68 -10.86
N TRP A 345 -15.81 6.27 -10.60
CA TRP A 345 -14.51 5.58 -10.58
C TRP A 345 -13.89 5.75 -9.21
N HIS A 346 -13.34 4.68 -8.64
CA HIS A 346 -12.51 4.76 -7.44
C HIS A 346 -11.46 3.65 -7.40
N TYR A 347 -10.27 3.96 -6.91
CA TYR A 347 -9.30 2.90 -6.61
C TYR A 347 -9.74 2.15 -5.37
N GLN A 348 -9.57 0.84 -5.39
CA GLN A 348 -9.92 0.02 -4.24
C GLN A 348 -9.06 0.41 -3.02
N GLY A 349 -9.71 0.72 -1.90
CA GLY A 349 -9.05 1.18 -0.67
C GLY A 349 -8.86 2.69 -0.53
N PHE A 350 -9.43 3.48 -1.45
CA PHE A 350 -9.37 4.95 -1.43
C PHE A 350 -10.78 5.54 -1.44
N ASP A 351 -10.98 6.63 -0.71
CA ASP A 351 -12.28 7.34 -0.63
C ASP A 351 -12.51 8.31 -1.81
N GLU A 352 -11.47 8.62 -2.57
CA GLU A 352 -11.55 9.54 -3.71
C GLU A 352 -12.30 8.90 -4.88
N SER A 353 -13.19 9.69 -5.50
CA SER A 353 -13.95 9.26 -6.66
C SER A 353 -14.00 10.31 -7.77
N SER A 354 -14.11 9.83 -9.01
CA SER A 354 -14.35 10.64 -10.21
C SER A 354 -15.67 10.22 -10.85
N THR A 355 -16.42 11.16 -11.45
CA THR A 355 -17.78 10.91 -11.96
C THR A 355 -17.92 11.07 -13.49
N ASP A 356 -16.80 11.24 -14.19
CA ASP A 356 -16.78 11.41 -15.64
C ASP A 356 -16.99 10.08 -16.38
N ALA A 357 -17.38 10.13 -17.67
CA ALA A 357 -17.40 8.93 -18.51
C ALA A 357 -15.98 8.42 -18.86
N PHE A 358 -14.95 9.19 -18.53
CA PHE A 358 -13.55 8.82 -18.71
C PHE A 358 -12.81 8.94 -17.39
N PHE A 359 -11.65 8.30 -17.33
CA PHE A 359 -10.78 8.35 -16.16
C PHE A 359 -9.32 8.44 -16.58
N LEU A 360 -8.55 9.30 -15.90
CA LEU A 360 -7.11 9.37 -16.05
C LEU A 360 -6.47 8.49 -14.98
N ASP A 361 -6.02 7.32 -15.41
CA ASP A 361 -5.38 6.32 -14.56
C ASP A 361 -3.96 6.77 -14.21
N THR A 362 -3.72 6.90 -12.91
CA THR A 362 -2.49 7.36 -12.27
C THR A 362 -1.90 6.33 -11.33
N TYR A 363 -2.70 5.34 -10.89
CA TYR A 363 -2.29 4.23 -10.02
C TYR A 363 -2.68 2.89 -10.67
N PRO A 364 -2.12 2.58 -11.85
CA PRO A 364 -2.39 1.34 -12.59
C PRO A 364 -2.07 0.04 -11.82
N GLU A 365 -1.27 0.07 -10.74
CA GLU A 365 -1.02 -1.06 -9.81
C GLU A 365 -2.23 -1.43 -8.96
N LEU A 366 -3.20 -0.52 -8.82
CA LEU A 366 -4.35 -0.72 -7.96
C LEU A 366 -5.55 -1.25 -8.77
N PRO A 367 -6.37 -2.14 -8.19
CA PRO A 367 -7.68 -2.42 -8.76
C PRO A 367 -8.50 -1.13 -8.85
N LEU A 368 -9.17 -0.92 -9.98
CA LEU A 368 -9.99 0.27 -10.23
C LEU A 368 -11.44 -0.14 -10.37
N LEU A 369 -12.29 0.28 -9.44
CA LEU A 369 -13.72 0.05 -9.50
C LEU A 369 -14.38 1.10 -10.40
N VAL A 370 -15.32 0.63 -11.22
CA VAL A 370 -16.11 1.45 -12.14
C VAL A 370 -17.57 1.09 -11.93
N ARG A 371 -18.39 2.07 -11.57
CA ARG A 371 -19.85 1.90 -11.45
C ARG A 371 -20.53 2.62 -12.58
N SER A 372 -21.58 2.02 -13.13
CA SER A 372 -22.52 2.68 -14.01
C SER A 372 -23.87 2.76 -13.32
N ILE A 373 -24.40 3.97 -13.17
CA ILE A 373 -25.69 4.24 -12.55
C ILE A 373 -26.68 4.54 -13.69
N LYS A 374 -27.59 3.61 -13.94
CA LYS A 374 -28.58 3.69 -15.02
C LYS A 374 -29.80 4.51 -14.63
N THR A 375 -30.54 4.95 -15.64
CA THR A 375 -31.88 5.51 -15.54
C THR A 375 -32.77 4.56 -14.74
N GLY A 376 -33.34 5.05 -13.64
CA GLY A 376 -34.13 4.23 -12.71
C GLY A 376 -33.35 3.67 -11.51
N GLY A 377 -32.05 4.00 -11.37
CA GLY A 377 -31.26 3.74 -10.17
C GLY A 377 -30.56 2.38 -10.12
N ALA A 378 -30.64 1.57 -11.18
CA ALA A 378 -29.89 0.31 -11.26
C ALA A 378 -28.39 0.59 -11.39
N ILE A 379 -27.56 -0.13 -10.63
CA ILE A 379 -26.11 0.05 -10.61
C ILE A 379 -25.43 -1.20 -11.13
N GLU A 380 -24.61 -1.06 -12.17
CA GLU A 380 -23.65 -2.09 -12.57
C GLU A 380 -22.26 -1.72 -12.08
N THR A 381 -21.49 -2.71 -11.64
CA THR A 381 -20.14 -2.51 -11.13
C THR A 381 -19.15 -3.44 -11.81
N LEU A 382 -18.00 -2.89 -12.18
CA LEU A 382 -16.91 -3.61 -12.82
C LEU A 382 -15.60 -3.24 -12.12
N THR A 383 -14.81 -4.23 -11.74
CA THR A 383 -13.49 -3.99 -11.13
C THR A 383 -12.42 -4.31 -12.15
N LEU A 384 -11.69 -3.30 -12.62
CA LEU A 384 -10.54 -3.48 -13.50
C LEU A 384 -9.37 -4.03 -12.68
N ARG A 385 -8.71 -5.05 -13.25
CA ARG A 385 -7.45 -5.57 -12.73
C ARG A 385 -6.38 -4.48 -12.80
N PRO A 386 -5.37 -4.53 -11.91
CA PRO A 386 -4.12 -3.80 -12.10
C PRO A 386 -3.49 -4.05 -13.48
N VAL A 387 -2.49 -3.26 -13.84
CA VAL A 387 -1.68 -3.52 -15.03
C VAL A 387 -1.18 -4.96 -15.02
N ASN A 388 -1.63 -5.72 -16.01
CA ASN A 388 -1.40 -7.14 -16.11
C ASN A 388 -0.42 -7.49 -17.22
N ALA A 389 -0.03 -6.57 -18.11
CA ALA A 389 0.92 -6.82 -19.18
C ALA A 389 2.01 -5.75 -19.21
N THR A 390 3.26 -6.18 -19.39
CA THR A 390 4.40 -5.29 -19.61
C THR A 390 5.46 -5.94 -20.49
N GLY A 391 6.34 -5.14 -21.08
CA GLY A 391 7.42 -5.58 -21.95
C GLY A 391 8.75 -4.94 -21.57
N ASN A 392 9.84 -5.56 -22.00
CA ASN A 392 11.18 -5.05 -21.75
C ASN A 392 11.40 -3.70 -22.47
N ALA A 393 12.08 -2.77 -21.81
CA ALA A 393 12.33 -1.41 -22.28
C ALA A 393 13.69 -1.20 -23.00
N SER A 394 14.41 -2.23 -23.45
CA SER A 394 15.80 -2.12 -23.97
C SER A 394 15.95 -1.91 -25.47
N PHE A 395 16.68 -0.84 -25.86
CA PHE A 395 17.14 -0.48 -27.23
C PHE A 395 17.65 -1.61 -28.13
N SER A 396 18.14 -2.71 -27.57
CA SER A 396 18.77 -3.79 -28.33
C SER A 396 18.10 -5.16 -28.16
N ALA A 397 17.12 -5.31 -27.26
CA ALA A 397 16.58 -6.62 -26.86
C ALA A 397 15.08 -6.61 -26.46
N TYR A 398 14.24 -5.81 -27.13
CA TYR A 398 12.80 -5.63 -26.86
C TYR A 398 11.87 -6.86 -27.08
N ARG A 399 12.39 -8.08 -27.21
CA ARG A 399 11.61 -9.28 -27.60
C ARG A 399 11.09 -10.09 -26.41
N SER A 400 10.93 -9.45 -25.25
CA SER A 400 10.40 -10.11 -24.07
C SER A 400 9.31 -9.29 -23.41
N GLY A 401 8.43 -10.00 -22.74
CA GLY A 401 7.34 -9.42 -21.97
C GLY A 401 6.64 -10.51 -21.20
N CYS A 402 5.69 -10.07 -20.40
CA CYS A 402 4.86 -10.96 -19.62
C CYS A 402 3.46 -10.41 -19.50
N ILE A 403 2.53 -11.33 -19.27
CA ILE A 403 1.14 -11.04 -18.95
C ILE A 403 0.67 -11.93 -17.80
N VAL A 404 0.02 -11.32 -16.81
CA VAL A 404 -0.55 -11.95 -15.63
C VAL A 404 -1.91 -12.54 -16.01
N LYS A 405 -2.12 -13.81 -15.66
CA LYS A 405 -3.37 -14.54 -15.84
C LYS A 405 -4.34 -14.29 -14.69
N ASP A 406 -5.61 -14.60 -14.89
CA ASP A 406 -6.69 -14.37 -13.91
C ASP A 406 -6.45 -15.10 -12.58
N GLU A 407 -5.81 -16.26 -12.65
CA GLU A 407 -5.39 -17.11 -11.52
C GLU A 407 -4.11 -16.63 -10.82
N GLY A 408 -3.51 -15.51 -11.26
CA GLY A 408 -2.32 -14.89 -10.67
C GLY A 408 -0.99 -15.49 -11.13
N THR A 409 -0.99 -16.45 -12.06
CA THR A 409 0.23 -16.95 -12.70
C THR A 409 0.69 -16.04 -13.85
N LEU A 410 1.97 -16.13 -14.22
CA LEU A 410 2.54 -15.36 -15.33
C LEU A 410 2.71 -16.21 -16.58
N PHE A 411 2.32 -15.66 -17.73
CA PHE A 411 2.82 -16.09 -19.03
C PHE A 411 3.86 -15.09 -19.51
N GLY A 412 5.06 -15.54 -19.86
CA GLY A 412 6.07 -14.67 -20.44
C GLY A 412 6.68 -15.24 -21.70
N TRP A 413 7.20 -14.34 -22.52
CA TRP A 413 7.95 -14.64 -23.73
C TRP A 413 9.30 -13.94 -23.68
N GLY A 414 10.24 -14.42 -24.49
CA GLY A 414 11.65 -14.02 -24.43
C GLY A 414 12.54 -15.22 -24.10
N ALA A 415 13.84 -14.98 -23.89
CA ALA A 415 14.82 -16.03 -23.66
C ALA A 415 15.79 -15.70 -22.53
N GLY A 416 16.44 -16.73 -21.99
CA GLY A 416 17.47 -16.59 -20.97
C GLY A 416 16.93 -16.03 -19.64
N ALA A 417 17.74 -15.22 -18.97
CA ALA A 417 17.43 -14.70 -17.64
C ALA A 417 16.20 -13.77 -17.59
N ILE A 418 15.78 -13.24 -18.74
CA ILE A 418 14.66 -12.28 -18.87
C ILE A 418 13.29 -13.00 -18.92
N ALA A 419 13.27 -14.30 -19.23
CA ALA A 419 12.05 -15.10 -19.14
C ALA A 419 11.62 -15.26 -17.67
N PRO A 420 10.31 -15.16 -17.34
CA PRO A 420 9.86 -15.30 -15.97
C PRO A 420 10.15 -16.71 -15.44
N PRO A 421 10.45 -16.85 -14.13
CA PRO A 421 10.59 -18.16 -13.49
C PRO A 421 9.35 -19.03 -13.68
N ALA A 422 9.55 -20.33 -13.84
CA ALA A 422 8.44 -21.29 -13.93
C ALA A 422 7.60 -21.27 -12.65
N ASN A 423 6.28 -21.39 -12.80
CA ASN A 423 5.31 -21.46 -11.70
C ASN A 423 5.25 -20.22 -10.79
N LEU A 424 5.72 -19.05 -11.25
CA LEU A 424 5.50 -17.81 -10.53
C LEU A 424 3.99 -17.50 -10.49
N ALA A 425 3.45 -17.36 -9.29
CA ALA A 425 2.03 -17.19 -8.99
C ALA A 425 1.83 -16.11 -7.92
N GLY A 426 0.59 -15.67 -7.69
CA GLY A 426 0.27 -14.63 -6.71
C GLY A 426 0.61 -13.21 -7.16
N ILE A 427 0.97 -13.02 -8.42
CA ILE A 427 1.35 -11.72 -8.98
C ILE A 427 0.09 -10.89 -9.23
N ARG A 428 0.05 -9.65 -8.71
CA ARG A 428 -1.00 -8.69 -9.03
C ARG A 428 -0.58 -7.72 -10.14
N CYS A 429 0.70 -7.38 -10.22
CA CYS A 429 1.22 -6.32 -11.09
C CYS A 429 2.66 -6.64 -11.52
N VAL A 430 3.04 -6.22 -12.72
CA VAL A 430 4.38 -6.44 -13.28
C VAL A 430 4.99 -5.14 -13.81
N VAL A 431 6.27 -4.94 -13.50
CA VAL A 431 7.05 -3.76 -13.91
C VAL A 431 8.32 -4.25 -14.59
N ALA A 432 8.72 -3.57 -15.66
CA ALA A 432 9.94 -3.88 -16.39
C ALA A 432 10.89 -2.67 -16.38
N ASN A 433 12.18 -2.96 -16.36
CA ASN A 433 13.21 -2.04 -16.83
C ASN A 433 13.85 -2.58 -18.12
N SER A 434 15.02 -2.07 -18.50
CA SER A 434 15.70 -2.51 -19.72
C SER A 434 16.21 -3.95 -19.66
N GLN A 435 16.46 -4.55 -18.49
CA GLN A 435 17.07 -5.89 -18.42
C GLN A 435 16.54 -6.79 -17.30
N ALA A 436 15.52 -6.35 -16.57
CA ALA A 436 14.93 -7.05 -15.46
C ALA A 436 13.45 -6.72 -15.32
N TYR A 437 12.74 -7.56 -14.56
CA TYR A 437 11.36 -7.36 -14.18
C TYR A 437 11.22 -7.47 -12.67
N ALA A 438 10.20 -6.81 -12.15
CA ALA A 438 9.70 -6.94 -10.80
C ALA A 438 8.21 -7.31 -10.85
N GLY A 439 7.86 -8.44 -10.26
CA GLY A 439 6.48 -8.87 -10.04
C GLY A 439 6.07 -8.54 -8.61
N LEU A 440 5.08 -7.66 -8.47
CA LEU A 440 4.45 -7.31 -7.19
C LEU A 440 3.33 -8.32 -6.90
N HIS A 441 3.46 -9.00 -5.77
CA HIS A 441 2.50 -10.00 -5.30
C HIS A 441 1.30 -9.36 -4.61
N THR A 442 0.20 -10.11 -4.53
CA THR A 442 -1.01 -9.69 -3.80
C THR A 442 -0.80 -9.50 -2.30
N ASP A 443 0.22 -10.14 -1.73
CA ASP A 443 0.62 -10.01 -0.31
C ASP A 443 1.58 -8.84 -0.05
N GLY A 444 1.92 -8.04 -1.07
CA GLY A 444 2.85 -6.92 -0.96
C GLY A 444 4.32 -7.30 -1.09
N SER A 445 4.66 -8.57 -1.29
CA SER A 445 6.04 -8.99 -1.59
C SER A 445 6.42 -8.76 -3.05
N VAL A 446 7.73 -8.77 -3.35
CA VAL A 446 8.26 -8.56 -4.72
C VAL A 446 9.18 -9.70 -5.12
N THR A 447 8.94 -10.26 -6.31
CA THR A 447 9.88 -11.19 -6.97
C THR A 447 10.48 -10.54 -8.19
N CYS A 448 11.81 -10.55 -8.29
CA CYS A 448 12.52 -10.03 -9.45
C CYS A 448 13.19 -11.15 -10.26
N TRP A 449 13.35 -10.91 -11.55
CA TRP A 449 14.12 -11.77 -12.46
C TRP A 449 14.76 -10.92 -13.56
N GLY A 450 15.71 -11.51 -14.30
CA GLY A 450 16.51 -10.80 -15.30
C GLY A 450 17.96 -10.61 -14.85
N ASN A 451 18.59 -9.55 -15.36
CA ASN A 451 19.98 -9.24 -15.05
C ASN A 451 20.13 -8.82 -13.57
N LEU A 452 20.95 -9.57 -12.82
CA LEU A 452 21.18 -9.33 -11.39
C LEU A 452 21.72 -7.92 -11.07
N HIS A 453 22.63 -7.39 -11.90
CA HIS A 453 23.20 -6.06 -11.72
C HIS A 453 22.15 -4.96 -11.94
N ASN A 454 21.15 -5.22 -12.78
CA ASN A 454 20.11 -4.26 -13.15
C ASN A 454 18.79 -4.50 -12.40
N GLY A 455 18.85 -5.13 -11.23
CA GLY A 455 17.69 -5.30 -10.35
C GLY A 455 16.93 -6.62 -10.51
N GLY A 456 17.50 -7.60 -11.21
CA GLY A 456 16.94 -8.96 -11.35
C GLY A 456 16.90 -9.79 -10.06
N SER A 457 17.28 -9.22 -8.92
CA SER A 457 17.11 -9.79 -7.58
C SER A 457 16.62 -8.70 -6.63
N ALA A 458 15.46 -8.92 -6.01
CA ALA A 458 14.94 -8.02 -4.99
C ALA A 458 15.81 -8.10 -3.71
N PRO A 459 15.83 -7.06 -2.87
CA PRO A 459 16.34 -7.14 -1.50
C PRO A 459 15.61 -8.23 -0.71
N ALA A 460 16.33 -8.90 0.18
CA ALA A 460 15.74 -9.92 1.05
C ALA A 460 14.66 -9.30 1.96
N GLY A 461 13.52 -9.97 2.09
CA GLY A 461 12.44 -9.53 2.98
C GLY A 461 11.58 -8.37 2.46
N LEU A 462 11.74 -7.93 1.20
CA LEU A 462 10.93 -6.84 0.64
C LEU A 462 9.43 -7.22 0.62
N ARG A 463 8.63 -6.52 1.44
CA ARG A 463 7.19 -6.73 1.68
C ARG A 463 6.48 -5.38 1.82
N ASP A 464 5.16 -5.42 1.97
CA ASP A 464 4.29 -4.25 2.14
C ASP A 464 4.45 -3.19 1.05
N VAL A 465 4.85 -3.63 -0.15
CA VAL A 465 5.05 -2.76 -1.31
C VAL A 465 3.71 -2.40 -1.91
N ALA A 466 3.46 -1.10 -2.04
CA ALA A 466 2.28 -0.54 -2.69
C ALA A 466 2.52 -0.36 -4.21
N GLN A 467 3.68 0.16 -4.59
CA GLN A 467 4.06 0.49 -5.96
C GLN A 467 5.52 0.12 -6.21
N VAL A 468 5.85 -0.30 -7.44
CA VAL A 468 7.23 -0.42 -7.93
C VAL A 468 7.40 0.51 -9.13
N ALA A 469 8.41 1.37 -9.07
CA ALA A 469 8.84 2.22 -10.18
C ALA A 469 10.17 1.71 -10.75
N ALA A 470 10.41 1.96 -12.04
CA ALA A 470 11.60 1.50 -12.75
C ALA A 470 12.37 2.66 -13.39
N ALA A 471 13.68 2.69 -13.19
CA ALA A 471 14.63 3.38 -14.07
C ALA A 471 15.27 2.35 -15.02
N SER A 472 16.17 2.74 -15.92
CA SER A 472 16.67 1.81 -16.95
C SER A 472 17.31 0.53 -16.42
N SER A 473 18.01 0.64 -15.29
CA SER A 473 18.79 -0.44 -14.70
C SER A 473 18.56 -0.58 -13.19
N ALA A 474 17.49 0.00 -12.66
CA ALA A 474 17.19 -0.01 -11.24
C ALA A 474 15.68 0.01 -10.98
N PHE A 475 15.30 -0.31 -9.75
CA PHE A 475 13.92 -0.22 -9.28
C PHE A 475 13.86 0.51 -7.94
N ALA A 476 12.69 1.09 -7.67
CA ALA A 476 12.33 1.68 -6.39
C ALA A 476 10.94 1.16 -5.99
N ALA A 477 10.83 0.59 -4.79
CA ALA A 477 9.58 0.19 -4.17
C ALA A 477 9.11 1.28 -3.20
N LEU A 478 7.87 1.71 -3.37
CA LEU A 478 7.12 2.50 -2.40
C LEU A 478 6.33 1.55 -1.50
N HIS A 479 6.58 1.62 -0.20
CA HIS A 479 5.87 0.84 0.82
C HIS A 479 4.55 1.50 1.20
N GLN A 480 3.61 0.71 1.74
CA GLN A 480 2.31 1.20 2.23
C GLN A 480 2.43 2.27 3.32
N ASN A 481 3.53 2.24 4.10
CA ASN A 481 3.83 3.24 5.12
C ASN A 481 4.51 4.51 4.58
N GLY A 482 4.67 4.64 3.26
CA GLY A 482 5.31 5.79 2.63
C GLY A 482 6.85 5.77 2.63
N SER A 483 7.50 4.69 3.10
CA SER A 483 8.95 4.53 2.98
C SER A 483 9.38 3.99 1.62
N VAL A 484 10.68 4.10 1.29
CA VAL A 484 11.22 3.73 -0.03
C VAL A 484 12.37 2.73 0.09
N THR A 485 12.37 1.69 -0.75
CA THR A 485 13.50 0.77 -0.91
C THR A 485 13.94 0.72 -2.37
N THR A 486 15.25 0.85 -2.64
CA THR A 486 15.79 0.84 -4.01
C THR A 486 16.76 -0.32 -4.22
N TRP A 487 16.85 -0.85 -5.43
CA TRP A 487 17.83 -1.88 -5.79
C TRP A 487 18.18 -1.85 -7.28
N GLY A 488 19.25 -2.57 -7.65
CA GLY A 488 19.81 -2.60 -9.00
C GLY A 488 21.04 -1.71 -9.12
N ASN A 489 21.26 -1.14 -10.31
CA ASN A 489 22.46 -0.38 -10.62
C ASN A 489 22.49 0.95 -9.86
N ALA A 490 23.51 1.17 -9.04
CA ALA A 490 23.66 2.38 -8.23
C ALA A 490 23.71 3.68 -9.06
N LEU A 491 24.32 3.65 -10.25
CA LEU A 491 24.40 4.81 -11.15
C LEU A 491 23.03 5.20 -11.73
N HIS A 492 22.07 4.28 -11.69
CA HIS A 492 20.70 4.49 -12.17
C HIS A 492 19.69 4.65 -11.03
N GLY A 493 20.17 4.91 -9.82
CA GLY A 493 19.32 5.12 -8.64
C GLY A 493 18.97 3.86 -7.85
N GLY A 494 19.66 2.73 -8.10
CA GLY A 494 19.53 1.51 -7.30
C GLY A 494 20.02 1.63 -5.85
N THR A 495 20.56 2.79 -5.46
CA THR A 495 20.95 3.12 -4.09
C THR A 495 20.56 4.54 -3.76
N VAL A 496 19.87 4.74 -2.64
CA VAL A 496 19.53 6.06 -2.11
C VAL A 496 20.76 6.68 -1.42
N PRO A 497 21.15 7.92 -1.75
CA PRO A 497 22.21 8.63 -1.05
C PRO A 497 21.89 8.86 0.44
N PRO A 498 22.85 8.67 1.37
CA PRO A 498 22.62 8.82 2.82
C PRO A 498 22.07 10.18 3.25
N VAL A 499 22.32 11.24 2.48
CA VAL A 499 21.86 12.60 2.80
C VAL A 499 20.34 12.78 2.67
N ILE A 500 19.69 12.02 1.77
CA ILE A 500 18.23 12.06 1.61
C ILE A 500 17.51 10.84 2.18
N ALA A 501 18.21 9.75 2.48
CA ALA A 501 17.58 8.55 3.01
C ALA A 501 16.66 8.82 4.24
N PRO A 502 17.02 9.67 5.22
CA PRO A 502 16.14 9.99 6.35
C PRO A 502 14.90 10.83 5.98
N GLN A 503 14.81 11.32 4.74
CA GLN A 503 13.77 12.23 4.27
C GLN A 503 12.72 11.52 3.38
N LEU A 504 13.01 10.29 2.95
CA LEU A 504 12.12 9.44 2.14
C LEU A 504 11.12 8.67 3.01
N PHE A 505 10.27 9.42 3.71
CA PHE A 505 9.10 8.93 4.45
C PHE A 505 7.86 9.67 3.95
N ASP A 506 6.66 9.15 4.22
CA ASP A 506 5.38 9.71 3.73
C ASP A 506 5.37 9.99 2.20
N ILE A 507 6.13 9.20 1.44
CA ILE A 507 6.18 9.28 -0.01
C ILE A 507 4.84 8.81 -0.57
N VAL A 508 4.31 9.54 -1.54
CA VAL A 508 3.02 9.27 -2.19
C VAL A 508 3.16 8.94 -3.67
N GLN A 509 4.30 9.27 -4.28
CA GLN A 509 4.58 8.94 -5.67
C GLN A 509 6.09 8.75 -5.90
N ILE A 510 6.47 7.73 -6.67
CA ILE A 510 7.82 7.60 -7.23
C ILE A 510 7.72 7.52 -8.75
N VAL A 511 8.56 8.28 -9.45
CA VAL A 511 8.69 8.23 -10.91
C VAL A 511 10.14 7.95 -11.31
N GLY A 512 10.32 7.10 -12.33
CA GLY A 512 11.62 6.79 -12.90
C GLY A 512 11.89 7.60 -14.18
N ALA A 513 13.13 8.03 -14.31
CA ALA A 513 13.75 8.50 -15.54
C ALA A 513 14.77 7.44 -16.02
N ASP A 514 15.56 7.71 -17.06
CA ASP A 514 16.52 6.72 -17.58
C ASP A 514 17.57 6.32 -16.54
N SER A 515 18.17 7.28 -15.85
CA SER A 515 19.23 7.03 -14.87
C SER A 515 18.93 7.59 -13.48
N ALA A 516 17.68 7.97 -13.19
CA ALA A 516 17.32 8.63 -11.94
C ALA A 516 15.89 8.33 -11.51
N PHE A 517 15.58 8.64 -10.25
CA PHE A 517 14.23 8.65 -9.71
C PHE A 517 13.91 10.02 -9.10
N ALA A 518 12.63 10.34 -9.06
CA ALA A 518 12.08 11.40 -8.24
C ALA A 518 10.96 10.85 -7.34
N ALA A 519 10.98 11.21 -6.06
CA ALA A 519 9.95 10.89 -5.09
C ALA A 519 9.24 12.16 -4.63
N LEU A 520 7.91 12.11 -4.61
CA LEU A 520 7.03 13.15 -4.06
C LEU A 520 6.55 12.71 -2.69
N ARG A 521 6.75 13.58 -1.70
CA ARG A 521 6.22 13.40 -0.35
C ARG A 521 4.85 14.06 -0.20
N ASN A 522 4.03 13.54 0.72
CA ASN A 522 2.66 14.02 0.95
C ASN A 522 2.57 15.53 1.30
N ASP A 523 3.65 16.13 1.80
CA ASP A 523 3.73 17.58 2.09
C ASP A 523 4.11 18.44 0.86
N GLY A 524 4.26 17.83 -0.31
CA GLY A 524 4.62 18.48 -1.56
C GLY A 524 6.13 18.70 -1.75
N GLU A 525 6.99 18.13 -0.89
CA GLU A 525 8.44 18.13 -1.08
C GLU A 525 8.88 17.07 -2.10
N VAL A 526 9.93 17.37 -2.88
CA VAL A 526 10.42 16.49 -3.95
C VAL A 526 11.90 16.15 -3.75
N PHE A 527 12.21 14.86 -3.82
CA PHE A 527 13.57 14.33 -3.69
C PHE A 527 13.99 13.59 -4.94
N CYS A 528 15.24 13.72 -5.36
CA CYS A 528 15.78 13.07 -6.56
C CYS A 528 17.10 12.38 -6.27
N TRP A 529 17.34 11.24 -6.92
CA TRP A 529 18.59 10.49 -6.82
C TRP A 529 18.86 9.64 -8.06
N GLY A 530 20.08 9.12 -8.15
CA GLY A 530 20.61 8.46 -9.36
C GLY A 530 21.26 9.46 -10.32
N GLY A 531 22.04 8.95 -11.26
CA GLY A 531 22.74 9.68 -12.32
C GLY A 531 23.94 10.52 -11.86
N ASP A 532 24.94 10.62 -12.73
CA ASP A 532 26.22 11.29 -12.43
C ASP A 532 26.18 12.80 -12.76
N GLN A 533 25.09 13.27 -13.38
CA GLN A 533 24.99 14.57 -14.06
C GLN A 533 23.95 15.52 -13.43
N TRP A 534 23.62 15.37 -12.14
CA TRP A 534 22.59 16.19 -11.49
C TRP A 534 23.20 17.32 -10.64
N PRO A 535 23.34 18.56 -11.16
CA PRO A 535 23.87 19.69 -10.40
C PRO A 535 22.86 20.33 -9.41
N TYR A 536 21.62 19.83 -9.29
CA TYR A 536 20.51 20.54 -8.63
C TYR A 536 20.21 20.12 -7.18
N GLY A 537 21.08 19.31 -6.57
CA GLY A 537 20.84 18.80 -5.22
C GLY A 537 19.76 17.72 -5.18
N MET A 538 19.85 16.85 -4.19
CA MET A 538 18.96 15.70 -4.04
C MET A 538 17.59 16.07 -3.44
N HIS A 539 17.44 17.33 -3.03
CA HIS A 539 16.19 17.95 -2.56
C HIS A 539 15.87 19.13 -3.47
N VAL A 540 14.76 19.05 -4.20
CA VAL A 540 14.42 20.00 -5.27
C VAL A 540 13.52 21.10 -4.73
N ILE A 541 14.12 22.08 -4.04
CA ILE A 541 13.40 23.19 -3.39
C ILE A 541 12.46 23.93 -4.35
N ALA A 542 12.85 24.06 -5.62
CA ALA A 542 12.05 24.72 -6.65
C ALA A 542 10.73 23.98 -6.97
N ALA A 543 10.63 22.70 -6.64
CA ALA A 543 9.46 21.86 -6.87
C ALA A 543 8.57 21.68 -5.63
N ARG A 544 8.76 22.51 -4.59
CA ARG A 544 7.89 22.53 -3.41
C ARG A 544 6.43 22.83 -3.77
N GLY A 545 5.52 22.11 -3.13
CA GLY A 545 4.09 22.20 -3.41
C GLY A 545 3.69 21.49 -4.69
N SER A 546 4.49 20.51 -5.14
CA SER A 546 4.12 19.61 -6.22
C SER A 546 3.02 18.66 -5.77
N GLU A 547 2.13 18.29 -6.69
CA GLU A 547 1.09 17.28 -6.46
C GLU A 547 1.30 16.04 -7.34
N ARG A 548 1.89 16.21 -8.53
CA ARG A 548 2.07 15.14 -9.52
C ARG A 548 3.39 15.28 -10.25
N LEU A 549 4.15 14.19 -10.34
CA LEU A 549 5.40 14.10 -11.08
C LEU A 549 5.23 13.47 -12.47
N SER A 550 6.12 13.85 -13.38
CA SER A 550 6.32 13.27 -14.72
C SER A 550 7.82 13.27 -15.05
N ALA A 551 8.24 12.39 -15.96
CA ALA A 551 9.65 12.20 -16.31
C ALA A 551 9.86 12.02 -17.82
N SER A 552 10.90 12.64 -18.35
CA SER A 552 11.53 12.28 -19.62
C SER A 552 12.78 11.41 -19.32
N ASN A 553 13.69 11.21 -20.28
CA ASN A 553 14.86 10.36 -20.03
C ASN A 553 15.81 10.97 -18.98
N ASN A 554 16.08 12.27 -19.03
CA ASN A 554 17.03 12.93 -18.12
C ASN A 554 16.49 14.21 -17.47
N ALA A 555 15.17 14.37 -17.45
CA ALA A 555 14.51 15.49 -16.81
C ALA A 555 13.19 15.07 -16.17
N PHE A 556 12.73 15.90 -15.24
CA PHE A 556 11.48 15.75 -14.53
C PHE A 556 10.69 17.04 -14.64
N ALA A 557 9.37 16.89 -14.53
CA ALA A 557 8.46 18.01 -14.42
C ALA A 557 7.37 17.67 -13.39
N ALA A 558 6.82 18.69 -12.76
CA ALA A 558 5.74 18.51 -11.79
C ALA A 558 4.62 19.52 -11.98
N VAL A 559 3.39 19.07 -11.79
CA VAL A 559 2.22 19.94 -11.60
C VAL A 559 2.16 20.31 -10.13
N THR A 560 2.05 21.59 -9.82
CA THR A 560 1.94 22.10 -8.45
C THR A 560 0.48 22.27 -8.02
N SER A 561 0.26 22.41 -6.72
CA SER A 561 -1.07 22.69 -6.13
C SER A 561 -1.69 24.02 -6.57
N GLN A 562 -0.90 24.87 -7.24
CA GLN A 562 -1.36 26.09 -7.89
C GLN A 562 -1.70 25.88 -9.38
N SER A 563 -1.79 24.62 -9.83
CA SER A 563 -1.98 24.23 -11.24
C SER A 563 -0.96 24.88 -12.18
N SER A 564 0.28 25.07 -11.71
CA SER A 564 1.41 25.53 -12.52
C SER A 564 2.42 24.40 -12.71
N VAL A 565 3.48 24.63 -13.49
CA VAL A 565 4.48 23.60 -13.80
C VAL A 565 5.87 24.06 -13.43
N VAL A 566 6.62 23.16 -12.82
CA VAL A 566 8.07 23.27 -12.63
C VAL A 566 8.76 22.15 -13.42
N ALA A 567 9.97 22.39 -13.91
CA ALA A 567 10.80 21.37 -14.55
C ALA A 567 12.25 21.53 -14.10
N TRP A 568 12.95 20.40 -14.02
CA TRP A 568 14.36 20.35 -13.65
C TRP A 568 15.06 19.16 -14.33
N GLY A 569 16.39 19.20 -14.37
CA GLY A 569 17.22 18.19 -15.03
C GLY A 569 17.88 18.72 -16.29
N LEU A 570 18.17 17.82 -17.23
CA LEU A 570 18.92 18.17 -18.44
C LEU A 570 18.06 19.06 -19.37
N GLU A 571 18.61 20.22 -19.76
CA GLU A 571 17.91 21.20 -20.59
C GLU A 571 17.51 20.63 -21.96
N SER A 572 18.34 19.79 -22.58
CA SER A 572 18.02 19.12 -23.86
C SER A 572 16.83 18.18 -23.77
N ASP A 573 16.48 17.71 -22.58
CA ASP A 573 15.45 16.69 -22.36
C ASP A 573 14.19 17.31 -21.72
N GLY A 574 14.08 18.64 -21.74
CA GLY A 574 12.94 19.38 -21.20
C GLY A 574 13.08 19.78 -19.73
N GLY A 575 14.27 19.64 -19.13
CA GLY A 575 14.55 20.01 -17.74
C GLY A 575 14.52 21.52 -17.44
N ARG A 576 14.28 22.35 -18.46
CA ARG A 576 14.12 23.80 -18.32
C ARG A 576 12.92 24.29 -19.10
N ILE A 577 12.03 25.01 -18.42
CA ILE A 577 10.90 25.71 -19.05
C ILE A 577 11.43 27.03 -19.64
N PRO A 578 11.19 27.32 -20.94
CA PRO A 578 11.52 28.61 -21.54
C PRO A 578 10.81 29.78 -20.82
N ALA A 579 11.50 30.90 -20.63
CA ALA A 579 11.03 32.02 -19.79
C ALA A 579 9.68 32.60 -20.26
N GLU A 580 9.46 32.62 -21.57
CA GLU A 580 8.23 33.06 -22.22
C GLU A 580 7.03 32.13 -22.00
N LEU A 581 7.29 30.88 -21.61
CA LEU A 581 6.26 29.87 -21.35
C LEU A 581 5.82 29.83 -19.89
N VAL A 582 6.69 30.25 -18.95
CA VAL A 582 6.45 30.20 -17.50
C VAL A 582 5.13 30.86 -17.12
N SER A 583 4.84 32.05 -17.66
CA SER A 583 3.59 32.78 -17.36
C SER A 583 2.34 32.18 -18.01
N GLN A 584 2.50 31.26 -18.97
CA GLN A 584 1.41 30.62 -19.69
C GLN A 584 1.01 29.27 -19.08
N LEU A 585 1.92 28.61 -18.34
CA LEU A 585 1.70 27.33 -17.67
C LEU A 585 0.88 27.51 -16.39
N THR A 586 -0.39 27.88 -16.57
CA THR A 586 -1.38 28.06 -15.51
C THR A 586 -2.64 27.24 -15.81
N GLY A 587 -3.31 26.75 -14.77
CA GLY A 587 -4.46 25.86 -14.93
C GLY A 587 -4.10 24.53 -15.60
N VAL A 588 -2.87 24.05 -15.40
CA VAL A 588 -2.39 22.76 -15.90
C VAL A 588 -2.99 21.63 -15.07
N ILE A 589 -3.57 20.64 -15.74
CA ILE A 589 -4.25 19.49 -15.11
C ILE A 589 -3.51 18.17 -15.35
N SER A 590 -2.63 18.10 -16.36
CA SER A 590 -1.87 16.90 -16.69
C SER A 590 -0.59 17.22 -17.46
N LEU A 591 0.42 16.38 -17.26
CA LEU A 591 1.66 16.37 -18.02
C LEU A 591 1.78 15.04 -18.77
N ALA A 592 2.25 15.13 -20.00
CA ALA A 592 2.76 14.00 -20.77
C ALA A 592 4.22 14.26 -21.14
N SER A 593 4.99 13.21 -21.33
CA SER A 593 6.39 13.26 -21.72
C SER A 593 6.70 12.30 -22.88
N THR A 594 7.67 12.71 -23.68
CA THR A 594 8.46 11.83 -24.54
C THR A 594 9.84 11.63 -23.92
N SER A 595 10.78 11.01 -24.63
CA SER A 595 12.14 10.86 -24.12
C SER A 595 12.89 12.18 -23.87
N ALA A 596 12.51 13.29 -24.53
CA ALA A 596 13.23 14.56 -24.42
C ALA A 596 12.34 15.83 -24.46
N ALA A 597 11.02 15.68 -24.33
CA ALA A 597 10.10 16.80 -24.32
C ALA A 597 8.91 16.55 -23.38
N PHE A 598 8.22 17.63 -23.04
CA PHE A 598 7.01 17.60 -22.23
C PHE A 598 5.87 18.34 -22.91
N ALA A 599 4.64 17.91 -22.61
CA ALA A 599 3.41 18.55 -23.00
C ALA A 599 2.51 18.74 -21.76
N ALA A 600 2.12 19.98 -21.49
CA ALA A 600 1.19 20.35 -20.43
C ALA A 600 -0.22 20.58 -21.02
N LEU A 601 -1.20 19.84 -20.51
CA LEU A 601 -2.62 20.02 -20.83
C LEU A 601 -3.27 20.92 -19.78
N THR A 602 -3.94 21.99 -20.23
CA THR A 602 -4.68 22.90 -19.36
C THR A 602 -6.16 22.49 -19.23
N ALA A 603 -6.82 22.93 -18.16
CA ALA A 603 -8.27 22.76 -17.97
C ALA A 603 -9.12 23.38 -19.09
N THR A 604 -8.55 24.32 -19.85
CA THR A 604 -9.19 24.94 -21.02
C THR A 604 -9.01 24.14 -22.31
N GLY A 605 -8.34 22.99 -22.26
CA GLY A 605 -8.06 22.14 -23.43
C GLY A 605 -6.98 22.69 -24.36
N ARG A 606 -6.09 23.56 -23.87
CA ARG A 606 -4.88 23.99 -24.59
C ARG A 606 -3.72 23.06 -24.23
N VAL A 607 -2.78 22.90 -25.18
CA VAL A 607 -1.52 22.19 -24.94
C VAL A 607 -0.36 23.16 -25.09
N LEU A 608 0.54 23.13 -24.13
CA LEU A 608 1.80 23.86 -24.12
C LEU A 608 2.94 22.85 -24.11
N VAL A 609 3.96 23.03 -24.94
CA VAL A 609 5.06 22.07 -25.08
C VAL A 609 6.41 22.75 -24.92
N TRP A 610 7.41 22.00 -24.47
CA TRP A 610 8.81 22.43 -24.40
C TRP A 610 9.75 21.21 -24.44
N GLY A 611 11.05 21.46 -24.60
CA GLY A 611 12.09 20.43 -24.76
C GLY A 611 12.54 20.29 -26.21
N ASP A 612 13.10 19.14 -26.57
CA ASP A 612 13.65 18.92 -27.90
C ASP A 612 12.55 18.92 -28.98
N THR A 613 12.74 19.74 -30.01
CA THR A 613 11.78 19.91 -31.12
C THR A 613 11.52 18.63 -31.92
N ARG A 614 12.53 17.77 -32.11
CA ARG A 614 12.38 16.47 -32.77
C ARG A 614 11.51 15.51 -31.97
N PHE A 615 11.52 15.67 -30.64
CA PHE A 615 10.75 14.86 -29.69
C PHE A 615 9.39 15.46 -29.35
N GLY A 616 8.95 16.49 -30.10
CA GLY A 616 7.65 17.12 -29.91
C GLY A 616 7.64 18.34 -28.98
N GLY A 617 8.82 18.87 -28.62
CA GLY A 617 8.98 20.13 -27.87
C GLY A 617 8.54 21.39 -28.62
N GLN A 618 7.99 21.24 -29.83
CA GLN A 618 7.37 22.31 -30.61
C GLN A 618 6.11 21.80 -31.32
N LEU A 619 5.03 22.57 -31.23
CA LEU A 619 3.79 22.29 -31.97
C LEU A 619 3.92 22.74 -33.44
N PRO A 620 3.42 21.94 -34.42
CA PRO A 620 3.38 22.34 -35.82
C PRO A 620 2.34 23.44 -36.10
N ALA A 621 1.29 23.47 -35.30
CA ALA A 621 0.26 24.51 -35.27
C ALA A 621 -0.40 24.54 -33.88
N PRO A 622 -1.03 25.64 -33.46
CA PRO A 622 -1.78 25.67 -32.21
C PRO A 622 -2.85 24.58 -32.17
N VAL A 623 -2.83 23.75 -31.13
CA VAL A 623 -3.86 22.73 -30.85
C VAL A 623 -4.72 23.18 -29.67
N THR A 624 -6.03 23.11 -29.84
CA THR A 624 -7.04 23.48 -28.83
C THR A 624 -8.11 22.38 -28.76
N ASN A 625 -9.02 22.49 -27.79
CA ASN A 625 -10.08 21.50 -27.58
C ASN A 625 -9.51 20.10 -27.33
N ILE A 626 -8.38 20.00 -26.61
CA ILE A 626 -7.73 18.74 -26.28
C ILE A 626 -8.33 18.17 -24.99
N LEU A 627 -8.69 16.89 -25.04
CA LEU A 627 -9.16 16.11 -23.89
C LEU A 627 -8.03 15.35 -23.20
N TYR A 628 -7.04 14.90 -23.96
CA TYR A 628 -6.02 13.99 -23.47
C TYR A 628 -4.77 14.06 -24.35
N VAL A 629 -3.59 13.93 -23.74
CA VAL A 629 -2.29 13.90 -24.41
C VAL A 629 -1.48 12.75 -23.82
N THR A 630 -0.77 12.02 -24.69
CA THR A 630 0.20 11.00 -24.29
C THR A 630 1.41 11.03 -25.21
N GLY A 631 2.58 10.65 -24.71
CA GLY A 631 3.83 10.59 -25.46
C GLY A 631 4.31 9.16 -25.69
N SER A 632 4.81 8.91 -26.89
CA SER A 632 5.69 7.80 -27.23
C SER A 632 7.16 8.22 -27.02
N THR A 633 8.12 7.48 -27.56
CA THR A 633 9.55 7.84 -27.46
C THR A 633 9.86 9.24 -28.00
N THR A 634 9.30 9.61 -29.14
CA THR A 634 9.73 10.77 -29.94
C THR A 634 8.56 11.62 -30.47
N ALA A 635 7.32 11.21 -30.19
CA ALA A 635 6.13 11.90 -30.63
C ALA A 635 5.08 11.97 -29.53
N PHE A 636 4.21 12.97 -29.61
CA PHE A 636 2.98 13.06 -28.82
C PHE A 636 1.77 12.78 -29.69
N ALA A 637 0.73 12.22 -29.09
CA ALA A 637 -0.60 12.12 -29.69
C ALA A 637 -1.64 12.61 -28.69
N ALA A 638 -2.69 13.24 -29.21
CA ALA A 638 -3.74 13.84 -28.41
C ALA A 638 -5.13 13.54 -28.98
N ILE A 639 -6.10 13.38 -28.09
CA ILE A 639 -7.52 13.24 -28.41
C ILE A 639 -8.17 14.61 -28.21
N THR A 640 -8.93 15.07 -29.20
CA THR A 640 -9.72 16.31 -29.14
C THR A 640 -11.12 16.06 -28.55
N LEU A 641 -11.86 17.12 -28.20
CA LEU A 641 -13.25 17.07 -27.69
C LEU A 641 -14.24 16.36 -28.62
N ASN A 642 -13.95 16.31 -29.93
CA ASN A 642 -14.74 15.57 -30.92
C ASN A 642 -14.14 14.20 -31.26
N ASN A 643 -13.32 13.64 -30.37
CA ASN A 643 -12.61 12.36 -30.50
C ASN A 643 -11.64 12.26 -31.68
N SER A 644 -11.31 13.35 -32.38
CA SER A 644 -10.29 13.32 -33.44
C SER A 644 -8.89 13.19 -32.83
N VAL A 645 -7.98 12.57 -33.57
CA VAL A 645 -6.59 12.41 -33.14
C VAL A 645 -5.68 13.41 -33.86
N VAL A 646 -4.88 14.14 -33.10
CA VAL A 646 -3.75 14.94 -33.61
C VAL A 646 -2.45 14.39 -33.03
N ALA A 647 -1.37 14.41 -33.79
CA ALA A 647 -0.05 14.01 -33.32
C ALA A 647 1.02 14.97 -33.85
N TRP A 648 2.16 15.02 -33.14
CA TRP A 648 3.31 15.83 -33.52
C TRP A 648 4.61 15.25 -32.93
N GLY A 649 5.76 15.72 -33.40
CA GLY A 649 7.08 15.15 -33.11
C GLY A 649 7.65 14.44 -34.33
N GLU A 650 8.51 13.43 -34.14
CA GLU A 650 9.16 12.68 -35.22
C GLU A 650 8.10 12.01 -36.13
N PRO A 651 7.99 12.41 -37.41
CA PRO A 651 6.94 11.90 -38.30
C PRO A 651 6.97 10.38 -38.49
N ASN A 652 8.16 9.79 -38.52
CA ASN A 652 8.35 8.34 -38.73
C ASN A 652 8.10 7.51 -37.46
N GLU A 653 7.97 8.16 -36.31
CA GLU A 653 7.81 7.51 -35.00
C GLU A 653 6.52 7.99 -34.30
N GLY A 654 5.43 8.07 -35.07
CA GLY A 654 4.09 8.33 -34.54
C GLY A 654 3.66 9.79 -34.59
N GLY A 655 4.51 10.72 -35.04
CA GLY A 655 4.17 12.14 -35.19
C GLY A 655 3.16 12.46 -36.28
N THR A 656 2.78 11.49 -37.12
CA THR A 656 1.74 11.64 -38.16
C THR A 656 0.69 10.55 -38.02
N PRO A 657 -0.54 10.88 -37.55
CA PRO A 657 -1.60 9.89 -37.39
C PRO A 657 -2.28 9.60 -38.75
N PRO A 658 -2.96 8.44 -38.89
CA PRO A 658 -3.84 8.18 -40.02
C PRO A 658 -4.88 9.30 -40.20
N PRO A 659 -5.24 9.65 -41.46
CA PRO A 659 -6.22 10.71 -41.72
C PRO A 659 -7.59 10.35 -41.15
N ASN A 660 -8.30 11.34 -40.60
CA ASN A 660 -9.62 11.20 -40.00
C ASN A 660 -9.71 10.14 -38.89
N LEU A 661 -8.60 9.89 -38.18
CA LEU A 661 -8.61 8.96 -37.05
C LEU A 661 -9.41 9.54 -35.89
N GLN A 662 -10.36 8.74 -35.39
CA GLN A 662 -11.06 9.00 -34.13
C GLN A 662 -10.67 7.98 -33.07
N ALA A 663 -10.53 8.42 -31.83
CA ALA A 663 -10.16 7.57 -30.70
C ALA A 663 -10.82 8.03 -29.40
N VAL A 664 -11.09 7.06 -28.52
CA VAL A 664 -11.48 7.27 -27.12
C VAL A 664 -10.34 6.94 -26.15
N SER A 665 -9.31 6.23 -26.60
CA SER A 665 -8.11 5.99 -25.80
C SER A 665 -6.90 5.84 -26.71
N LEU A 666 -5.74 6.24 -26.22
CA LEU A 666 -4.45 6.09 -26.90
C LEU A 666 -3.50 5.33 -25.98
N THR A 667 -2.85 4.29 -26.53
CA THR A 667 -1.77 3.56 -25.88
C THR A 667 -0.47 3.91 -26.59
N ALA A 668 0.48 4.49 -25.87
CA ALA A 668 1.80 4.79 -26.41
C ALA A 668 2.73 3.57 -26.26
N GLY A 669 3.52 3.31 -27.30
CA GLY A 669 4.60 2.32 -27.29
C GLY A 669 5.90 2.94 -27.81
N TYR A 670 6.82 2.09 -28.27
CA TYR A 670 8.07 2.54 -28.87
C TYR A 670 7.84 3.17 -30.25
N GLY A 671 7.99 4.50 -30.36
CA GLY A 671 7.79 5.28 -31.58
C GLY A 671 6.44 5.06 -32.25
N SER A 672 5.44 4.64 -31.47
CA SER A 672 4.17 4.13 -31.99
C SER A 672 3.03 4.44 -31.04
N PHE A 673 1.83 4.45 -31.59
CA PHE A 673 0.59 4.59 -30.83
C PHE A 673 -0.43 3.57 -31.32
N ALA A 674 -1.28 3.10 -30.42
CA ALA A 674 -2.50 2.38 -30.74
C ALA A 674 -3.71 3.19 -30.27
N ALA A 675 -4.62 3.48 -31.19
CA ALA A 675 -5.88 4.17 -30.94
C ALA A 675 -7.02 3.16 -30.81
N CYS A 676 -7.67 3.15 -29.65
CA CYS A 676 -8.98 2.51 -29.48
C CYS A 676 -10.05 3.45 -30.02
N ARG A 677 -10.79 2.99 -31.02
CA ARG A 677 -11.91 3.74 -31.61
C ARG A 677 -13.17 3.61 -30.75
N PRO A 678 -14.15 4.54 -30.91
CA PRO A 678 -15.44 4.44 -30.24
C PRO A 678 -16.20 3.12 -30.51
N ASP A 679 -15.96 2.48 -31.66
CA ASP A 679 -16.60 1.22 -32.04
C ASP A 679 -15.90 -0.03 -31.45
N GLY A 680 -14.82 0.14 -30.69
CA GLY A 680 -14.04 -0.97 -30.11
C GLY A 680 -13.02 -1.60 -31.05
N SER A 681 -12.83 -1.07 -32.27
CA SER A 681 -11.68 -1.42 -33.12
C SER A 681 -10.40 -0.71 -32.65
N VAL A 682 -9.24 -1.24 -33.02
CA VAL A 682 -7.94 -0.65 -32.69
C VAL A 682 -7.13 -0.46 -33.96
N VAL A 683 -6.52 0.71 -34.14
CA VAL A 683 -5.52 0.96 -35.19
C VAL A 683 -4.27 1.55 -34.59
N SER A 684 -3.12 1.05 -35.03
CA SER A 684 -1.82 1.53 -34.61
C SER A 684 -1.02 2.13 -35.77
N TRP A 685 -0.19 3.11 -35.45
CA TRP A 685 0.68 3.82 -36.38
C TRP A 685 2.03 4.17 -35.72
N GLY A 686 3.00 4.59 -36.54
CA GLY A 686 4.38 4.80 -36.14
C GLY A 686 5.26 3.62 -36.56
N VAL A 687 6.23 3.24 -35.73
CA VAL A 687 7.15 2.12 -36.00
C VAL A 687 6.40 0.78 -36.06
N THR A 688 5.46 0.57 -35.14
CA THR A 688 4.63 -0.63 -35.04
C THR A 688 3.23 -0.29 -35.55
N THR A 689 2.93 -0.79 -36.75
CA THR A 689 1.63 -0.61 -37.41
C THR A 689 0.81 -1.91 -37.36
N GLY A 690 -0.51 -1.79 -37.37
CA GLY A 690 -1.42 -2.92 -37.35
C GLY A 690 -2.84 -2.50 -37.00
N GLN A 691 -3.79 -3.42 -37.19
CA GLN A 691 -5.21 -3.17 -36.97
C GLN A 691 -5.89 -4.38 -36.35
N TYR A 692 -6.78 -4.11 -35.41
CA TYR A 692 -7.76 -5.05 -34.87
C TYR A 692 -9.17 -4.57 -35.19
N SER A 693 -9.98 -5.40 -35.85
CA SER A 693 -11.24 -4.96 -36.48
C SER A 693 -12.52 -5.54 -35.85
N ALA A 694 -12.42 -6.36 -34.79
CA ALA A 694 -13.59 -7.10 -34.30
C ALA A 694 -14.47 -6.34 -33.29
N ASN A 695 -14.25 -5.03 -33.12
CA ASN A 695 -15.13 -4.11 -32.39
C ASN A 695 -15.42 -4.49 -30.92
N ASP A 696 -14.52 -5.26 -30.32
CA ASP A 696 -14.70 -5.84 -28.99
C ASP A 696 -13.45 -5.69 -28.11
N ALA A 697 -12.54 -4.76 -28.45
CA ALA A 697 -11.41 -4.45 -27.60
C ALA A 697 -11.89 -3.94 -26.21
N ARG A 698 -11.16 -4.35 -25.18
CA ARG A 698 -11.40 -3.99 -23.78
C ARG A 698 -10.17 -3.38 -23.15
N ALA A 699 -9.01 -4.00 -23.34
CA ALA A 699 -7.74 -3.41 -22.92
C ALA A 699 -6.71 -3.44 -24.04
N VAL A 700 -5.87 -2.40 -24.11
CA VAL A 700 -4.74 -2.33 -25.04
C VAL A 700 -3.46 -2.09 -24.25
N TYR A 701 -2.42 -2.86 -24.55
CA TYR A 701 -1.12 -2.76 -23.88
C TYR A 701 -0.02 -2.60 -24.90
N ALA A 702 0.97 -1.77 -24.58
CA ALA A 702 2.26 -1.79 -25.24
C ALA A 702 3.19 -2.72 -24.45
N VAL A 703 3.75 -3.71 -25.12
CA VAL A 703 4.67 -4.69 -24.52
C VAL A 703 5.95 -4.74 -25.35
N GLY A 704 6.86 -3.81 -25.06
CA GLY A 704 8.04 -3.57 -25.89
C GLY A 704 7.64 -3.03 -27.26
N ALA A 705 8.03 -3.72 -28.33
CA ALA A 705 7.73 -3.33 -29.71
C ALA A 705 6.39 -3.89 -30.24
N ASN A 706 5.60 -4.57 -29.41
CA ASN A 706 4.33 -5.17 -29.79
C ASN A 706 3.16 -4.47 -29.07
N PHE A 707 1.99 -4.51 -29.69
CA PHE A 707 0.73 -4.18 -29.04
C PHE A 707 -0.08 -5.44 -28.78
N LEU A 708 -0.78 -5.46 -27.65
CA LEU A 708 -1.72 -6.51 -27.27
C LEU A 708 -3.12 -5.92 -27.10
N VAL A 709 -4.14 -6.67 -27.51
CA VAL A 709 -5.54 -6.39 -27.24
C VAL A 709 -6.12 -7.53 -26.42
N LEU A 710 -6.73 -7.20 -25.28
CA LEU A 710 -7.67 -8.08 -24.58
C LEU A 710 -9.08 -7.77 -25.07
N THR A 711 -9.82 -8.80 -25.43
CA THR A 711 -11.13 -8.70 -26.06
C THR A 711 -12.25 -9.09 -25.10
N ALA A 712 -13.49 -8.72 -25.44
CA ALA A 712 -14.67 -9.09 -24.67
C ALA A 712 -14.89 -10.61 -24.59
N ASP A 713 -14.48 -11.36 -25.62
CA ASP A 713 -14.53 -12.82 -25.66
C ASP A 713 -13.31 -13.51 -25.02
N ARG A 714 -12.54 -12.76 -24.22
CA ARG A 714 -11.39 -13.23 -23.43
C ARG A 714 -10.24 -13.78 -24.30
N LYS A 715 -10.05 -13.24 -25.50
CA LYS A 715 -8.89 -13.52 -26.33
C LYS A 715 -7.79 -12.49 -26.11
N VAL A 716 -6.57 -12.91 -26.42
CA VAL A 716 -5.40 -12.04 -26.47
C VAL A 716 -4.91 -12.03 -27.92
N VAL A 717 -4.97 -10.86 -28.55
CA VAL A 717 -4.50 -10.67 -29.92
C VAL A 717 -3.29 -9.76 -29.90
N SER A 718 -2.22 -10.16 -30.58
CA SER A 718 -0.99 -9.38 -30.66
C SER A 718 -0.67 -9.00 -32.10
N TRP A 719 0.08 -7.91 -32.27
CA TRP A 719 0.80 -7.61 -33.50
C TRP A 719 2.07 -6.81 -33.19
N GLY A 720 3.04 -6.87 -34.09
CA GLY A 720 4.30 -6.13 -33.99
C GLY A 720 5.49 -6.92 -34.49
N SER A 721 6.67 -6.61 -33.97
CA SER A 721 7.96 -7.14 -34.45
C SER A 721 8.09 -8.66 -34.37
N ASP A 722 7.37 -9.31 -33.46
CA ASP A 722 7.58 -10.72 -33.12
C ASP A 722 6.38 -11.63 -33.42
N ASN A 723 5.24 -11.07 -33.85
CA ASN A 723 3.99 -11.80 -34.12
C ASN A 723 3.71 -12.89 -33.07
N LEU A 724 3.53 -12.48 -31.80
CA LEU A 724 3.37 -13.38 -30.67
C LEU A 724 2.07 -14.19 -30.82
N ASP A 725 2.18 -15.53 -30.92
CA ASP A 725 1.02 -16.40 -30.84
C ASP A 725 0.60 -16.56 -29.36
N LEU A 726 -0.49 -15.88 -28.99
CA LEU A 726 -1.05 -15.89 -27.65
C LEU A 726 -2.42 -16.57 -27.61
N GLN A 727 -2.80 -17.32 -28.64
CA GLN A 727 -4.10 -18.01 -28.70
C GLN A 727 -4.29 -19.00 -27.56
N SER A 728 -3.21 -19.58 -27.05
CA SER A 728 -3.24 -20.49 -25.89
C SER A 728 -3.67 -19.82 -24.58
N LEU A 729 -3.75 -18.49 -24.54
CA LEU A 729 -4.18 -17.71 -23.36
C LEU A 729 -5.68 -17.37 -23.39
N ALA A 730 -6.40 -17.78 -24.44
CA ALA A 730 -7.84 -17.53 -24.52
C ALA A 730 -8.57 -18.08 -23.28
N GLY A 731 -9.40 -17.24 -22.66
CA GLY A 731 -10.16 -17.54 -21.45
C GLY A 731 -9.37 -17.51 -20.14
N GLN A 732 -8.05 -17.31 -20.17
CA GLN A 732 -7.20 -17.26 -18.97
C GLN A 732 -6.89 -15.84 -18.50
N ILE A 733 -7.24 -14.83 -19.31
CA ILE A 733 -6.89 -13.43 -19.05
C ILE A 733 -8.10 -12.55 -19.34
N THR A 734 -8.48 -11.75 -18.36
CA THR A 734 -9.52 -10.72 -18.47
C THR A 734 -8.97 -9.36 -18.08
N GLN A 735 -9.68 -8.31 -18.48
CA GLN A 735 -9.46 -6.97 -17.95
C GLN A 735 -10.00 -6.84 -16.52
N THR A 736 -10.95 -7.69 -16.11
CA THR A 736 -11.75 -7.51 -14.89
C THR A 736 -11.57 -8.64 -13.89
N ILE A 737 -11.71 -8.33 -12.60
CA ILE A 737 -11.65 -9.30 -11.50
C ILE A 737 -12.94 -10.11 -11.41
#